data_AF-A0A8H4P5P6-F1
#
_entry.id   AF-A0A8H4P5P6-F1
#
_cell.length_a   1.000
_cell.length_b   1.000
_cell.length_c   1.000
_cell.angle_alpha   90.00
_cell.angle_beta   90.00
_cell.angle_gamma   90.00
#
_symmetry.space_group_name_H-M   'P 1'
#
loop_
_entity.id
_entity.type
_entity.pdbx_description
1 polymer ?
#
loop_
_entity_poly.entity_id
_entity_poly.type
_entity_poly.pdbx_seq_one_letter_code
_entity_poly.pdbx_strand_id
1 'polypeptide(L)'
;MSDKVNIKLLKELFVSQPLPIILGGNESTHGGLKEKRSLTADEEVVVDAICDTIAVDRSIIYHDTNIFEIGIDSLGAINLSVRLRNAGLSASVGLIMTNAVVQQLARLPCNSTTASEQGPSSGVQKRFSKLEFEFFDSHSPKIAKSSVSCVRPCLPLQEGLVARSMNSDSAIYVNHVVLKMNPAVDPVRLQNAWQKTSEQTEILRTVFVPLPSEIVQVVLEPNRRVDWTERQYNGLEEAMADFQIRQDAISQDITDNITPTPPLRICHAVTMGSRQPLALFISIHHSLYDGASFGMLLQDFVTQYGQDKPLPRRDRTGASHSVIVNQQSLRNLQEARLNFPTPRYCHPPSRSSKDARLAYNQHYPRSCRQFLLWYWLMQWAHLMLLTAWYFLEGRFPLAGADSVLLPCIATIPGRLNTEHLSTVEDVIRQVHKATAESLEYQHTSLRYIQRWVKSDGPIFDCLFSFIKATEDPGHDLWEEMESTMPSDYPLALEVEADAKNDCVRTTCGFAPAFGQPEYARDFVAKMNLIVSTIVSNESISLDSFSLSRSVLTTTKSTVKDWDDHPWSSLEFEICDMLKCFCGLEGLQISRNSSFLSLGLDSVTAIRFSSQLRDAGIPVSSADVMRFPCVGALAQSVVDKAAADVQSPPQSNCDDDSQLDEFASQVERLSPNDTIGPIFKCSPLQTAMISQTIASNGVVYVHPHIMRLAESTSVERVKEAYRLTTEANDILRTSFHSAPQMDSTWIGVVHSDVPPAWQEIAVPTGSDIAQAAMRCIQLGTGSAFCTPPIRPVIVNEPGGRLLVIVMHHSLYDGVSLPFIFDDLASAYRGVSLPDRPPFANAVRPLSQHQSEACQFWTKLFDGYHVIPLSQSLHHQPTAGMFYSESDIELSMPDISERCKEMEVTVQSVAILAYAKVLAKSTGRRDVAFGQVLAGRSSLGSEAERVVGPLFNTVAKRVTLEPELISNRNMVQQIQSFTVEAQSYEHAPLHEVQKSLRQNGVLCSATLVDTLFVFEKNVQTEEHDLAYHEIWKPYVADGYIRESEYKLNLQVEQTDKVVTVRASCYLAWVSSAATKKAIS
;
A
#
# COMPACT_ATOMS: atom_id res chain seq x y z
N MET A 1 39.68 -23.44 25.25
CA MET A 1 39.70 -23.42 23.78
C MET A 1 38.42 -22.71 23.36
N SER A 2 38.53 -21.58 22.66
CA SER A 2 37.41 -20.66 22.38
C SER A 2 36.81 -20.99 21.02
N ASP A 3 35.65 -21.63 20.99
CA ASP A 3 34.86 -21.98 19.80
C ASP A 3 34.30 -20.73 19.10
N LYS A 4 35.17 -19.98 18.42
CA LYS A 4 34.76 -19.00 17.40
C LYS A 4 34.93 -19.64 16.03
N VAL A 5 33.82 -20.01 15.42
CA VAL A 5 33.74 -20.57 14.08
C VAL A 5 34.34 -19.57 13.07
N ASN A 6 35.33 -20.02 12.31
CA ASN A 6 36.01 -19.20 11.29
C ASN A 6 35.16 -19.13 10.02
N ILE A 7 34.34 -18.08 9.90
CA ILE A 7 33.42 -17.82 8.78
C ILE A 7 34.14 -17.84 7.42
N LYS A 8 35.42 -17.47 7.37
CA LYS A 8 36.20 -17.46 6.13
C LYS A 8 36.49 -18.88 5.64
N LEU A 9 36.85 -19.77 6.58
CA LEU A 9 37.04 -21.20 6.32
C LEU A 9 35.72 -21.86 5.91
N LEU A 10 34.61 -21.44 6.51
CA LEU A 10 33.26 -21.96 6.22
C LEU A 10 32.77 -21.55 4.81
N LYS A 11 33.09 -20.33 4.37
CA LYS A 11 32.85 -19.87 3.00
C LYS A 11 33.72 -20.60 1.98
N GLU A 12 35.00 -20.82 2.28
CA GLU A 12 35.87 -21.64 1.42
C GLU A 12 35.39 -23.09 1.33
N LEU A 13 34.96 -23.68 2.45
CA LEU A 13 34.32 -24.99 2.48
C LEU A 13 33.06 -25.04 1.62
N PHE A 14 32.15 -24.06 1.75
CA PHE A 14 30.93 -23.99 0.96
C PHE A 14 31.20 -23.85 -0.55
N VAL A 15 32.15 -23.00 -0.94
CA VAL A 15 32.54 -22.82 -2.35
C VAL A 15 33.25 -24.05 -2.92
N SER A 16 33.92 -24.84 -2.09
CA SER A 16 34.63 -26.06 -2.51
C SER A 16 33.75 -27.32 -2.62
N GLN A 17 32.50 -27.28 -2.16
CA GLN A 17 31.60 -28.43 -2.19
C GLN A 17 30.88 -28.53 -3.56
N PRO A 18 30.85 -29.71 -4.19
CA PRO A 18 30.06 -29.94 -5.39
C PRO A 18 28.57 -29.62 -5.16
N LEU A 19 27.95 -28.93 -6.12
CA LEU A 19 26.54 -28.54 -6.11
C LEU A 19 25.55 -29.63 -5.65
N PRO A 20 25.74 -30.94 -5.97
CA PRO A 20 24.87 -32.02 -5.48
C PRO A 20 24.83 -32.19 -3.95
N ILE A 21 25.89 -31.81 -3.23
CA ILE A 21 25.94 -31.90 -1.75
C ILE A 21 25.23 -30.68 -1.14
N ILE A 22 25.29 -29.53 -1.80
CA ILE A 22 24.63 -28.29 -1.39
C ILE A 22 23.11 -28.38 -1.63
N LEU A 23 22.70 -28.96 -2.76
CA LEU A 23 21.29 -29.21 -3.10
C LEU A 23 20.62 -30.28 -2.20
N GLY A 24 21.41 -31.11 -1.50
CA GLY A 24 20.89 -32.04 -0.50
C GLY A 24 20.63 -31.43 0.88
N GLY A 25 20.85 -30.12 1.07
CA GLY A 25 20.90 -29.48 2.39
C GLY A 25 19.63 -28.76 2.81
N ASN A 26 18.64 -29.49 3.33
CA ASN A 26 17.80 -29.11 4.50
C ASN A 26 16.75 -30.16 4.96
N GLU A 27 16.81 -31.42 4.51
CA GLU A 27 15.92 -32.49 5.05
C GLU A 27 16.45 -33.12 6.35
N SER A 28 16.78 -32.32 7.38
CA SER A 28 17.22 -32.83 8.69
C SER A 28 16.32 -32.43 9.86
N THR A 29 15.03 -32.26 9.63
CA THR A 29 14.03 -32.16 10.70
C THR A 29 12.88 -33.15 10.47
N HIS A 30 13.19 -34.44 10.38
CA HIS A 30 12.38 -35.54 10.91
C HIS A 30 13.23 -36.82 10.83
N GLY A 31 13.38 -37.54 11.95
CA GLY A 31 14.20 -38.74 12.01
C GLY A 31 13.77 -39.82 11.02
N GLY A 32 14.71 -40.25 10.18
CA GLY A 32 14.59 -41.39 9.28
C GLY A 32 15.51 -41.20 8.08
N LEU A 33 16.62 -41.94 8.02
CA LEU A 33 17.41 -42.11 6.79
C LEU A 33 16.49 -42.67 5.70
N LYS A 34 15.96 -41.83 4.80
CA LYS A 34 15.32 -42.32 3.57
C LYS A 34 16.41 -42.85 2.66
N GLU A 35 16.47 -44.16 2.52
CA GLU A 35 17.35 -44.83 1.55
C GLU A 35 17.07 -44.29 0.13
N LYS A 36 18.13 -43.83 -0.55
CA LYS A 36 18.10 -43.52 -1.98
C LYS A 36 17.87 -44.81 -2.77
N ARG A 37 16.61 -45.11 -3.13
CA ARG A 37 16.28 -46.25 -3.99
C ARG A 37 16.60 -45.98 -5.45
N SER A 38 16.86 -47.04 -6.22
CA SER A 38 16.96 -46.97 -7.68
C SER A 38 15.61 -46.60 -8.32
N LEU A 39 15.66 -45.95 -9.49
CA LEU A 39 14.48 -45.60 -10.30
C LEU A 39 13.74 -46.90 -10.73
N THR A 40 12.41 -46.85 -10.78
CA THR A 40 11.60 -47.92 -11.40
C THR A 40 11.65 -47.82 -12.93
N ALA A 41 11.21 -48.87 -13.63
CA ALA A 41 11.14 -48.85 -15.10
C ALA A 41 10.29 -47.69 -15.64
N ASP A 42 9.18 -47.36 -14.97
CA ASP A 42 8.31 -46.24 -15.36
C ASP A 42 8.96 -44.88 -15.07
N GLU A 43 9.74 -44.78 -13.98
CA GLU A 43 10.52 -43.57 -13.66
C GLU A 43 11.67 -43.36 -14.66
N GLU A 44 12.33 -44.42 -15.12
CA GLU A 44 13.37 -44.36 -16.17
C GLU A 44 12.82 -43.81 -17.48
N VAL A 45 11.60 -44.21 -17.89
CA VAL A 45 10.91 -43.68 -19.08
C VAL A 45 10.65 -42.17 -18.96
N VAL A 46 10.28 -41.71 -17.76
CA VAL A 46 10.08 -40.28 -17.49
C VAL A 46 11.41 -39.52 -17.55
N VAL A 47 12.47 -40.05 -16.94
CA VAL A 47 13.81 -39.44 -16.96
C VAL A 47 14.38 -39.37 -18.37
N ASP A 48 14.18 -40.40 -19.18
CA ASP A 48 14.53 -40.39 -20.60
C ASP A 48 13.84 -39.24 -21.31
N ALA A 49 12.51 -39.15 -21.19
CA ALA A 49 11.72 -38.09 -21.83
C ALA A 49 12.13 -36.67 -21.38
N ILE A 50 12.56 -36.51 -20.13
CA ILE A 50 13.09 -35.26 -19.57
C ILE A 50 14.44 -34.89 -20.22
N CYS A 51 15.42 -35.79 -20.22
CA CYS A 51 16.76 -35.56 -20.80
C CYS A 51 16.70 -35.27 -22.31
N ASP A 52 15.68 -35.83 -22.95
CA ASP A 52 15.36 -35.63 -24.35
C ASP A 52 14.77 -34.24 -24.64
N THR A 53 14.05 -33.67 -23.66
CA THR A 53 13.36 -32.38 -23.75
C THR A 53 14.27 -31.22 -23.38
N ILE A 54 15.14 -31.41 -22.39
CA ILE A 54 16.09 -30.41 -21.89
C ILE A 54 17.49 -30.99 -21.79
N ALA A 55 18.50 -30.21 -22.17
CA ALA A 55 19.90 -30.63 -22.11
C ALA A 55 20.41 -30.66 -20.66
N VAL A 56 20.18 -31.76 -19.96
CA VAL A 56 20.53 -31.96 -18.54
C VAL A 56 21.23 -33.30 -18.34
N ASP A 57 22.20 -33.32 -17.42
CA ASP A 57 22.93 -34.53 -17.06
C ASP A 57 21.99 -35.52 -16.33
N ARG A 58 21.87 -36.74 -16.86
CA ARG A 58 21.02 -37.79 -16.27
C ARG A 58 21.38 -38.08 -14.81
N SER A 59 22.66 -37.93 -14.43
CA SER A 59 23.16 -38.31 -13.10
C SER A 59 22.62 -37.46 -11.94
N ILE A 60 21.98 -36.33 -12.25
CA ILE A 60 21.37 -35.43 -11.27
C ILE A 60 19.85 -35.61 -11.12
N ILE A 61 19.24 -36.57 -11.84
CA ILE A 61 17.80 -36.81 -11.82
C ILE A 61 17.49 -38.09 -11.03
N TYR A 62 16.71 -37.95 -9.97
CA TYR A 62 16.27 -38.99 -9.04
C TYR A 62 14.73 -39.08 -9.01
N HIS A 63 14.20 -40.09 -8.32
CA HIS A 63 12.74 -40.34 -8.22
C HIS A 63 11.95 -39.17 -7.61
N ASP A 64 12.58 -38.38 -6.74
CA ASP A 64 12.05 -37.20 -6.06
C ASP A 64 12.45 -35.87 -6.73
N THR A 65 13.16 -35.92 -7.86
CA THR A 65 13.52 -34.71 -8.60
C THR A 65 12.27 -34.03 -9.15
N ASN A 66 12.16 -32.74 -8.84
CA ASN A 66 11.17 -31.86 -9.43
C ASN A 66 11.65 -31.41 -10.82
N ILE A 67 10.86 -31.64 -11.87
CA ILE A 67 11.21 -31.30 -13.25
C ILE A 67 11.45 -29.80 -13.45
N PHE A 68 10.87 -28.97 -12.59
CA PHE A 68 11.11 -27.53 -12.60
C PHE A 68 12.54 -27.22 -12.15
N GLU A 69 13.03 -27.81 -11.05
CA GLU A 69 14.38 -27.55 -10.52
C GLU A 69 15.51 -27.84 -11.54
N ILE A 70 15.25 -28.73 -12.50
CA ILE A 70 16.18 -29.09 -13.58
C ILE A 70 15.94 -28.34 -14.89
N GLY A 71 14.99 -27.41 -14.95
CA GLY A 71 14.88 -26.46 -16.08
C GLY A 71 13.74 -26.70 -17.06
N ILE A 72 12.78 -27.60 -16.80
CA ILE A 72 11.58 -27.74 -17.64
C ILE A 72 10.63 -26.56 -17.39
N ASP A 73 10.51 -25.63 -18.34
CA ASP A 73 9.54 -24.52 -18.30
C ASP A 73 8.16 -24.95 -18.87
N SER A 74 7.18 -24.05 -18.94
CA SER A 74 5.85 -24.34 -19.51
C SER A 74 5.92 -24.79 -20.98
N LEU A 75 6.90 -24.30 -21.76
CA LEU A 75 7.16 -24.71 -23.14
C LEU A 75 7.85 -26.09 -23.18
N GLY A 76 8.80 -26.34 -22.28
CA GLY A 76 9.38 -27.65 -22.02
C GLY A 76 8.33 -28.68 -21.62
N ALA A 77 7.32 -28.29 -20.82
CA ALA A 77 6.23 -29.15 -20.41
C ALA A 77 5.32 -29.58 -21.58
N ILE A 78 5.16 -28.73 -22.60
CA ILE A 78 4.47 -29.07 -23.86
C ILE A 78 5.24 -30.17 -24.60
N ASN A 79 6.56 -29.99 -24.78
CA ASN A 79 7.40 -30.99 -25.45
C ASN A 79 7.50 -32.29 -24.63
N LEU A 80 7.61 -32.20 -23.32
CA LEU A 80 7.58 -33.33 -22.41
C LEU A 80 6.23 -34.06 -22.48
N SER A 81 5.10 -33.34 -22.59
CA SER A 81 3.75 -33.90 -22.78
C SER A 81 3.64 -34.74 -24.04
N VAL A 82 4.22 -34.29 -25.14
CA VAL A 82 4.25 -35.07 -26.38
C VAL A 82 5.08 -36.34 -26.19
N ARG A 83 6.29 -36.24 -25.60
CA ARG A 83 7.18 -37.40 -25.41
C ARG A 83 6.63 -38.43 -24.44
N LEU A 84 6.08 -38.00 -23.30
CA LEU A 84 5.45 -38.89 -22.34
C LEU A 84 4.22 -39.59 -22.93
N ARG A 85 3.41 -38.89 -23.75
CA ARG A 85 2.30 -39.53 -24.48
C ARG A 85 2.77 -40.53 -25.53
N ASN A 86 3.85 -40.25 -26.24
CA ASN A 86 4.48 -41.20 -27.15
C ASN A 86 5.04 -42.43 -26.42
N ALA A 87 5.45 -42.26 -25.16
CA ALA A 87 5.86 -43.35 -24.27
C ALA A 87 4.69 -44.11 -23.61
N GLY A 88 3.43 -43.77 -23.94
CA GLY A 88 2.24 -44.48 -23.48
C GLY A 88 1.57 -43.90 -22.22
N LEU A 89 2.10 -42.81 -21.65
CA LEU A 89 1.56 -42.14 -20.47
C LEU A 89 0.50 -41.10 -20.89
N SER A 90 -0.62 -41.04 -20.18
CA SER A 90 -1.64 -40.01 -20.35
C SER A 90 -1.19 -38.69 -19.71
N ALA A 91 -0.20 -38.05 -20.33
CA ALA A 91 0.46 -36.86 -19.81
C ALA A 91 0.01 -35.60 -20.58
N SER A 92 -1.08 -34.97 -20.15
CA SER A 92 -1.42 -33.61 -20.60
C SER A 92 -0.48 -32.59 -19.96
N VAL A 93 -0.34 -31.40 -20.56
CA VAL A 93 0.49 -30.32 -19.99
C VAL A 93 0.03 -29.97 -18.58
N GLY A 94 -1.28 -29.83 -18.35
CA GLY A 94 -1.83 -29.59 -17.00
C GLY A 94 -1.49 -30.71 -16.01
N LEU A 95 -1.52 -31.98 -16.44
CA LEU A 95 -1.13 -33.10 -15.58
C LEU A 95 0.36 -33.12 -15.26
N ILE A 96 1.22 -32.75 -16.21
CA ILE A 96 2.67 -32.61 -15.97
C ILE A 96 2.95 -31.49 -14.98
N MET A 97 2.29 -30.33 -15.18
CA MET A 97 2.47 -29.17 -14.31
C MET A 97 1.99 -29.45 -12.88
N THR A 98 0.92 -30.26 -12.73
CA THR A 98 0.37 -30.64 -11.41
C THR A 98 1.14 -31.78 -10.74
N ASN A 99 1.85 -32.62 -11.52
CA ASN A 99 2.60 -33.78 -11.05
C ASN A 99 4.09 -33.62 -11.37
N ALA A 100 4.70 -32.54 -10.89
CA ALA A 100 6.03 -32.11 -11.32
C ALA A 100 7.20 -32.98 -10.83
N VAL A 101 6.98 -33.99 -10.00
CA VAL A 101 8.04 -34.87 -9.51
C VAL A 101 8.12 -36.13 -10.37
N VAL A 102 9.33 -36.63 -10.67
CA VAL A 102 9.56 -37.83 -11.50
C VAL A 102 8.68 -39.02 -11.09
N GLN A 103 8.60 -39.34 -9.79
CA GLN A 103 7.75 -40.42 -9.28
C GLN A 103 6.23 -40.17 -9.45
N GLN A 104 5.80 -38.90 -9.53
CA GLN A 104 4.40 -38.54 -9.76
C GLN A 104 4.05 -38.65 -11.24
N LEU A 105 4.94 -38.19 -12.14
CA LEU A 105 4.82 -38.39 -13.58
C LEU A 105 4.77 -39.87 -13.96
N ALA A 106 5.59 -40.69 -13.32
CA ALA A 106 5.63 -42.14 -13.56
C ALA A 106 4.33 -42.86 -13.11
N ARG A 107 3.49 -42.21 -12.29
CA ARG A 107 2.19 -42.72 -11.84
C ARG A 107 1.02 -42.24 -12.71
N LEU A 108 1.28 -41.46 -13.76
CA LEU A 108 0.22 -41.02 -14.66
C LEU A 108 -0.41 -42.25 -15.35
N PRO A 109 -1.74 -42.23 -15.62
CA PRO A 109 -2.42 -43.37 -16.20
C PRO A 109 -1.80 -43.76 -17.56
N CYS A 110 -1.43 -45.02 -17.74
CA CYS A 110 -1.02 -45.51 -19.05
C CYS A 110 -2.27 -45.74 -19.91
N ASN A 111 -2.41 -44.98 -21.01
CA ASN A 111 -3.47 -45.26 -21.97
C ASN A 111 -2.99 -46.41 -22.86
N SER A 112 -3.54 -47.60 -22.64
CA SER A 112 -3.28 -48.83 -23.43
C SER A 112 -3.87 -48.78 -24.85
N THR A 113 -4.26 -47.61 -25.33
CA THR A 113 -4.69 -47.39 -26.71
C THR A 113 -3.63 -46.51 -27.36
N THR A 114 -2.89 -47.10 -28.29
CA THR A 114 -2.27 -46.38 -29.40
C THR A 114 -3.35 -45.47 -29.98
N ALA A 115 -3.35 -44.20 -29.57
CA ALA A 115 -4.10 -43.16 -30.24
C ALA A 115 -3.42 -42.99 -31.60
N SER A 116 -3.79 -43.86 -32.54
CA SER A 116 -3.61 -43.64 -33.96
C SER A 116 -3.95 -42.18 -34.23
N GLU A 117 -3.09 -41.51 -34.99
CA GLU A 117 -3.34 -40.27 -35.69
C GLU A 117 -4.75 -40.31 -36.32
N GLN A 118 -5.78 -39.92 -35.56
CA GLN A 118 -7.11 -39.75 -36.10
C GLN A 118 -7.09 -38.42 -36.81
N GLY A 119 -7.15 -38.49 -38.15
CA GLY A 119 -7.40 -37.34 -39.00
C GLY A 119 -8.64 -36.56 -38.53
N PRO A 120 -8.80 -35.31 -39.00
CA PRO A 120 -9.81 -34.38 -38.53
C PRO A 120 -11.18 -35.07 -38.41
N SER A 121 -11.75 -35.01 -37.21
CA SER A 121 -13.03 -35.64 -36.90
C SER A 121 -14.09 -35.23 -37.95
N SER A 122 -14.95 -36.17 -38.35
CA SER A 122 -15.97 -35.94 -39.39
C SER A 122 -16.89 -34.73 -39.14
N GLY A 123 -16.92 -34.21 -37.91
CA GLY A 123 -17.60 -32.96 -37.53
C GLY A 123 -16.88 -31.68 -37.97
N VAL A 124 -15.54 -31.62 -37.91
CA VAL A 124 -14.77 -30.41 -38.29
C VAL A 124 -14.80 -30.20 -39.81
N GLN A 125 -14.64 -31.27 -40.57
CA GLN A 125 -14.75 -31.23 -42.04
C GLN A 125 -16.12 -30.67 -42.47
N LYS A 126 -17.20 -31.09 -41.80
CA LYS A 126 -18.56 -30.57 -42.03
C LYS A 126 -18.69 -29.09 -41.68
N ARG A 127 -18.05 -28.62 -40.59
CA ARG A 127 -18.06 -27.19 -40.22
C ARG A 127 -17.34 -26.34 -41.27
N PHE A 128 -16.20 -26.79 -41.78
CA PHE A 128 -15.44 -26.05 -42.80
C PHE A 128 -16.22 -25.93 -44.11
N SER A 129 -16.81 -27.04 -44.58
CA SER A 129 -17.66 -27.01 -45.78
C SER A 129 -18.91 -26.13 -45.60
N LYS A 130 -19.49 -26.06 -44.39
CA LYS A 130 -20.60 -25.17 -44.08
C LYS A 130 -20.20 -23.69 -44.17
N LEU A 131 -19.03 -23.33 -43.62
CA LEU A 131 -18.52 -21.96 -43.67
C LEU A 131 -18.16 -21.52 -45.09
N GLU A 132 -17.53 -22.40 -45.87
CA GLU A 132 -17.28 -22.14 -47.29
C GLU A 132 -18.59 -21.89 -48.04
N PHE A 133 -19.62 -22.70 -47.79
CA PHE A 133 -20.94 -22.50 -48.38
C PHE A 133 -21.56 -21.16 -47.95
N GLU A 134 -21.58 -20.84 -46.66
CA GLU A 134 -22.11 -19.57 -46.13
C GLU A 134 -21.37 -18.35 -46.71
N PHE A 135 -20.05 -18.43 -46.88
CA PHE A 135 -19.25 -17.36 -47.51
C PHE A 135 -19.59 -17.16 -48.99
N PHE A 136 -19.68 -18.26 -49.77
CA PHE A 136 -20.00 -18.16 -51.20
C PHE A 136 -21.46 -17.83 -51.49
N ASP A 137 -22.37 -18.10 -50.55
CA ASP A 137 -23.80 -17.74 -50.62
C ASP A 137 -24.02 -16.26 -50.30
N SER A 138 -23.43 -15.77 -49.20
CA SER A 138 -23.57 -14.38 -48.72
C SER A 138 -22.92 -13.31 -49.60
N HIS A 139 -22.19 -13.70 -50.66
CA HIS A 139 -21.54 -12.85 -51.68
C HIS A 139 -21.02 -11.50 -51.16
N SER A 140 -19.81 -11.48 -50.57
CA SER A 140 -19.08 -10.22 -50.36
C SER A 140 -18.60 -9.66 -51.71
N PRO A 141 -19.07 -8.49 -52.18
CA PRO A 141 -18.69 -7.92 -53.47
C PRO A 141 -17.22 -7.47 -53.54
N LYS A 142 -16.49 -7.53 -52.42
CA LYS A 142 -15.11 -7.03 -52.28
C LYS A 142 -14.02 -8.07 -52.62
N ILE A 143 -14.35 -9.37 -52.73
CA ILE A 143 -13.37 -10.45 -53.01
C ILE A 143 -13.87 -11.32 -54.17
N ALA A 144 -13.05 -11.51 -55.20
CA ALA A 144 -13.39 -12.37 -56.33
C ALA A 144 -13.29 -13.86 -55.95
N LYS A 145 -14.30 -14.67 -56.29
CA LYS A 145 -14.32 -16.12 -55.97
C LYS A 145 -13.08 -16.86 -56.49
N SER A 146 -12.54 -16.48 -57.65
CA SER A 146 -11.34 -17.07 -58.26
C SER A 146 -10.03 -16.73 -57.54
N SER A 147 -10.06 -15.79 -56.59
CA SER A 147 -8.89 -15.39 -55.79
C SER A 147 -8.85 -16.05 -54.42
N VAL A 148 -9.84 -16.89 -54.08
CA VAL A 148 -9.96 -17.55 -52.78
C VAL A 148 -9.41 -18.97 -52.88
N SER A 149 -8.47 -19.28 -51.99
CA SER A 149 -7.83 -20.59 -51.87
C SER A 149 -8.58 -21.51 -50.92
N CYS A 150 -8.95 -21.00 -49.73
CA CYS A 150 -9.82 -21.70 -48.77
C CYS A 150 -10.45 -20.72 -47.77
N VAL A 151 -11.54 -21.16 -47.12
CA VAL A 151 -12.18 -20.43 -46.00
C VAL A 151 -12.04 -21.23 -44.71
N ARG A 152 -11.62 -20.58 -43.63
CA ARG A 152 -11.42 -21.20 -42.32
C ARG A 152 -12.09 -20.36 -41.23
N PRO A 153 -12.54 -20.96 -40.12
CA PRO A 153 -13.00 -20.16 -38.98
C PRO A 153 -11.86 -19.29 -38.42
N CYS A 154 -12.18 -18.17 -37.77
CA CYS A 154 -11.17 -17.44 -37.01
C CYS A 154 -10.73 -18.24 -35.78
N LEU A 155 -9.47 -18.06 -35.36
CA LEU A 155 -9.09 -18.43 -34.00
C LEU A 155 -9.83 -17.50 -33.02
N PRO A 156 -10.17 -17.97 -31.80
CA PRO A 156 -10.94 -17.18 -30.84
C PRO A 156 -10.34 -15.79 -30.52
N LEU A 157 -9.01 -15.67 -30.46
CA LEU A 157 -8.36 -14.36 -30.30
C LEU A 157 -8.47 -13.52 -31.58
N GLN A 158 -8.19 -14.12 -32.75
CA GLN A 158 -8.28 -13.42 -34.04
C GLN A 158 -9.68 -12.84 -34.28
N GLU A 159 -10.75 -13.59 -33.96
CA GLU A 159 -12.12 -13.12 -34.10
C GLU A 159 -12.35 -11.86 -33.23
N GLY A 160 -11.89 -11.88 -31.98
CA GLY A 160 -12.02 -10.75 -31.06
C GLY A 160 -11.24 -9.51 -31.50
N LEU A 161 -9.99 -9.68 -31.93
CA LEU A 161 -9.14 -8.58 -32.43
C LEU A 161 -9.79 -7.94 -33.66
N VAL A 162 -10.19 -8.74 -34.64
CA VAL A 162 -10.79 -8.24 -35.88
C VAL A 162 -12.15 -7.60 -35.64
N ALA A 163 -13.00 -8.21 -34.81
CA ALA A 163 -14.31 -7.64 -34.49
C ALA A 163 -14.19 -6.26 -33.83
N ARG A 164 -13.21 -6.08 -32.92
CA ARG A 164 -12.96 -4.80 -32.28
C ARG A 164 -12.43 -3.77 -33.28
N SER A 165 -11.48 -4.14 -34.13
CA SER A 165 -10.97 -3.23 -35.18
C SER A 165 -12.06 -2.82 -36.16
N MET A 166 -12.95 -3.73 -36.57
CA MET A 166 -14.06 -3.42 -37.48
C MET A 166 -15.15 -2.52 -36.87
N ASN A 167 -15.33 -2.56 -35.55
CA ASN A 167 -16.41 -1.82 -34.84
C ASN A 167 -15.90 -0.58 -34.11
N SER A 168 -14.60 -0.29 -34.17
CA SER A 168 -14.00 0.87 -33.51
C SER A 168 -13.76 1.98 -34.53
N ASP A 169 -14.05 3.23 -34.15
CA ASP A 169 -13.65 4.43 -34.89
C ASP A 169 -12.13 4.68 -34.84
N SER A 170 -11.34 3.72 -34.34
CA SER A 170 -9.91 3.84 -34.15
C SER A 170 -9.18 2.58 -34.60
N ALA A 171 -8.03 2.80 -35.24
CA ALA A 171 -7.20 1.73 -35.76
C ALA A 171 -6.37 1.04 -34.66
N ILE A 172 -7.01 0.11 -33.96
CA ILE A 172 -6.41 -0.71 -32.91
C ILE A 172 -5.77 -1.99 -33.48
N TYR A 173 -4.84 -2.57 -32.73
CA TYR A 173 -4.12 -3.82 -33.05
C TYR A 173 -3.23 -3.80 -34.30
N VAL A 174 -2.89 -2.62 -34.82
CA VAL A 174 -1.86 -2.47 -35.85
C VAL A 174 -0.54 -2.13 -35.18
N ASN A 175 0.48 -2.95 -35.42
CA ASN A 175 1.84 -2.69 -34.96
C ASN A 175 2.69 -2.10 -36.07
N HIS A 176 3.63 -1.23 -35.70
CA HIS A 176 4.57 -0.57 -36.60
C HIS A 176 6.00 -0.96 -36.23
N VAL A 177 6.57 -1.89 -37.00
CA VAL A 177 7.95 -2.36 -36.83
C VAL A 177 8.88 -1.54 -37.72
N VAL A 178 9.98 -1.06 -37.13
CA VAL A 178 10.98 -0.24 -37.82
C VAL A 178 12.31 -0.99 -37.85
N LEU A 179 12.76 -1.33 -39.06
CA LEU A 179 14.03 -2.02 -39.26
C LEU A 179 15.01 -1.07 -39.94
N LYS A 180 16.10 -0.69 -39.26
CA LYS A 180 17.17 0.12 -39.84
C LYS A 180 18.03 -0.77 -40.73
N MET A 181 18.08 -0.46 -42.02
CA MET A 181 18.68 -1.35 -43.01
C MET A 181 20.20 -1.20 -43.07
N ASN A 182 20.91 -2.31 -43.26
CA ASN A 182 22.34 -2.27 -43.58
C ASN A 182 22.52 -1.74 -45.02
N PRO A 183 23.43 -0.77 -45.27
CA PRO A 183 23.67 -0.23 -46.62
C PRO A 183 24.05 -1.28 -47.68
N ALA A 184 24.54 -2.46 -47.29
CA ALA A 184 24.90 -3.55 -48.19
C ALA A 184 23.71 -4.37 -48.70
N VAL A 185 22.48 -4.11 -48.23
CA VAL A 185 21.29 -4.86 -48.64
C VAL A 185 20.83 -4.48 -50.04
N ASP A 186 20.52 -5.50 -50.85
CA ASP A 186 19.96 -5.33 -52.20
C ASP A 186 18.43 -5.16 -52.10
N PRO A 187 17.88 -4.00 -52.52
CA PRO A 187 16.47 -3.70 -52.39
C PRO A 187 15.56 -4.55 -53.30
N VAL A 188 16.05 -4.99 -54.47
CA VAL A 188 15.30 -5.85 -55.38
C VAL A 188 15.22 -7.26 -54.81
N ARG A 189 16.34 -7.76 -54.26
CA ARG A 189 16.38 -9.05 -53.57
C ARG A 189 15.50 -9.04 -52.32
N LEU A 190 15.45 -7.91 -51.60
CA LEU A 190 14.60 -7.71 -50.42
C LEU A 190 13.11 -7.84 -50.76
N GLN A 191 12.64 -7.14 -51.80
CA GLN A 191 11.25 -7.21 -52.25
C GLN A 191 10.88 -8.62 -52.74
N ASN A 192 11.76 -9.27 -53.51
CA ASN A 192 11.54 -10.62 -54.01
C ASN A 192 11.47 -11.65 -52.89
N ALA A 193 12.29 -11.52 -51.84
CA ALA A 193 12.24 -12.40 -50.69
C ALA A 193 10.91 -12.26 -49.93
N TRP A 194 10.39 -11.04 -49.73
CA TRP A 194 9.09 -10.82 -49.10
C TRP A 194 7.94 -11.39 -49.91
N GLN A 195 7.98 -11.24 -51.24
CA GLN A 195 6.99 -11.82 -52.15
C GLN A 195 6.98 -13.35 -52.04
N LYS A 196 8.15 -14.00 -52.05
CA LYS A 196 8.27 -15.46 -51.86
C LYS A 196 7.78 -15.92 -50.48
N THR A 197 8.12 -15.18 -49.42
CA THR A 197 7.64 -15.50 -48.06
C THR A 197 6.12 -15.43 -47.99
N SER A 198 5.50 -14.41 -48.61
CA SER A 198 4.04 -14.27 -48.67
C SER A 198 3.36 -15.35 -49.52
N GLU A 199 3.99 -15.81 -50.59
CA GLU A 199 3.50 -16.91 -51.44
C GLU A 199 3.44 -18.24 -50.68
N GLN A 200 4.47 -18.50 -49.87
CA GLN A 200 4.63 -19.76 -49.13
C GLN A 200 3.91 -19.75 -47.77
N THR A 201 3.54 -18.57 -47.28
CA THR A 201 2.94 -18.39 -45.96
C THR A 201 1.49 -17.93 -46.07
N GLU A 202 0.56 -18.84 -45.76
CA GLU A 202 -0.87 -18.58 -45.93
C GLU A 202 -1.38 -17.39 -45.12
N ILE A 203 -0.89 -17.19 -43.89
CA ILE A 203 -1.40 -16.14 -43.01
C ILE A 203 -1.12 -14.73 -43.56
N LEU A 204 -0.02 -14.52 -44.28
CA LEU A 204 0.30 -13.22 -44.89
C LEU A 204 -0.62 -12.85 -46.06
N ARG A 205 -1.32 -13.84 -46.64
CA ARG A 205 -2.31 -13.68 -47.71
C ARG A 205 -3.75 -13.87 -47.22
N THR A 206 -3.98 -13.83 -45.91
CA THR A 206 -5.31 -13.96 -45.29
C THR A 206 -6.00 -12.60 -45.14
N VAL A 207 -7.30 -12.57 -45.42
CA VAL A 207 -8.21 -11.47 -45.11
C VAL A 207 -9.35 -11.92 -44.21
N PHE A 208 -10.05 -10.99 -43.56
CA PHE A 208 -11.10 -11.31 -42.60
C PHE A 208 -12.47 -10.82 -43.06
N VAL A 209 -13.44 -11.73 -43.11
CA VAL A 209 -14.77 -11.45 -43.67
C VAL A 209 -15.83 -11.72 -42.60
N PRO A 210 -16.70 -10.72 -42.28
CA PRO A 210 -17.82 -10.95 -41.38
C PRO A 210 -18.94 -11.70 -42.11
N LEU A 211 -19.34 -12.86 -41.58
CA LEU A 211 -20.56 -13.60 -41.97
C LEU A 211 -21.66 -13.34 -40.92
N PRO A 212 -22.94 -13.68 -41.20
CA PRO A 212 -24.03 -13.52 -40.24
C PRO A 212 -23.81 -14.27 -38.90
N SER A 213 -23.05 -15.36 -38.93
CA SER A 213 -22.81 -16.27 -37.81
C SER A 213 -21.50 -15.99 -37.07
N GLU A 214 -20.40 -15.71 -37.80
CA GLU A 214 -19.05 -15.51 -37.26
C GLU A 214 -18.16 -14.74 -38.24
N ILE A 215 -16.99 -14.25 -37.79
CA ILE A 215 -15.95 -13.71 -38.69
C ILE A 215 -15.07 -14.88 -39.15
N VAL A 216 -14.77 -14.96 -40.45
CA VAL A 216 -13.97 -16.04 -41.04
C VAL A 216 -12.66 -15.53 -41.64
N GLN A 217 -11.66 -16.43 -41.67
CA GLN A 217 -10.41 -16.26 -42.40
C GLN A 217 -10.60 -16.71 -43.84
N VAL A 218 -10.30 -15.83 -44.79
CA VAL A 218 -10.30 -16.15 -46.22
C VAL A 218 -8.87 -16.07 -46.70
N VAL A 219 -8.29 -17.21 -47.05
CA VAL A 219 -6.91 -17.30 -47.55
C VAL A 219 -6.95 -17.08 -49.06
N LEU A 220 -6.22 -16.08 -49.56
CA LEU A 220 -6.20 -15.72 -50.97
C LEU A 220 -5.14 -16.50 -51.75
N GLU A 221 -5.32 -16.74 -53.05
CA GLU A 221 -4.33 -17.42 -53.91
C GLU A 221 -2.92 -16.78 -53.86
N PRO A 222 -1.84 -17.57 -54.01
CA PRO A 222 -0.46 -17.09 -53.85
C PRO A 222 0.01 -16.12 -54.94
N ASN A 223 -0.80 -15.81 -55.95
CA ASN A 223 -0.46 -14.90 -57.04
C ASN A 223 -0.62 -13.40 -56.72
N ARG A 224 -1.03 -13.05 -55.49
CA ARG A 224 -1.23 -11.66 -55.08
C ARG A 224 0.11 -10.99 -54.72
N ARG A 225 0.30 -9.75 -55.19
CA ARG A 225 1.48 -8.95 -54.83
C ARG A 225 1.37 -8.45 -53.39
N VAL A 226 2.47 -8.50 -52.66
CA VAL A 226 2.60 -7.86 -51.35
C VAL A 226 2.44 -6.34 -51.50
N ASP A 227 1.76 -5.70 -50.56
CA ASP A 227 1.58 -4.25 -50.55
C ASP A 227 2.90 -3.56 -50.15
N TRP A 228 3.70 -3.26 -51.17
CA TRP A 228 5.05 -2.72 -51.07
C TRP A 228 5.10 -1.31 -51.66
N THR A 229 5.52 -0.35 -50.85
CA THR A 229 5.74 1.04 -51.26
C THR A 229 7.21 1.41 -51.07
N GLU A 230 7.77 2.18 -52.01
CA GLU A 230 9.12 2.75 -51.85
C GLU A 230 9.04 4.27 -51.79
N ARG A 231 9.77 4.86 -50.84
CA ARG A 231 9.84 6.32 -50.66
C ARG A 231 11.30 6.77 -50.49
N GLN A 232 11.58 7.98 -50.97
CA GLN A 232 12.92 8.56 -50.96
C GLN A 232 13.02 9.68 -49.93
N TYR A 233 14.13 9.72 -49.18
CA TYR A 233 14.39 10.68 -48.11
C TYR A 233 15.84 11.17 -48.14
N ASN A 234 16.14 12.33 -47.57
CA ASN A 234 17.51 12.84 -47.49
C ASN A 234 18.35 12.09 -46.45
N GLY A 235 17.70 11.44 -45.47
CA GLY A 235 18.35 10.64 -44.45
C GLY A 235 17.34 9.86 -43.59
N LEU A 236 17.86 9.08 -42.64
CA LEU A 236 17.06 8.22 -41.76
C LEU A 236 16.11 9.04 -40.86
N GLU A 237 16.57 10.17 -40.32
CA GLU A 237 15.75 11.02 -39.43
C GLU A 237 14.49 11.55 -40.11
N GLU A 238 14.61 11.99 -41.37
CA GLU A 238 13.46 12.46 -42.16
C GLU A 238 12.49 11.32 -42.46
N ALA A 239 13.01 10.12 -42.79
CA ALA A 239 12.21 8.93 -43.02
C ALA A 239 11.41 8.54 -41.75
N MET A 240 12.04 8.59 -40.57
CA MET A 240 11.39 8.30 -39.31
C MET A 240 10.31 9.33 -38.95
N ALA A 241 10.60 10.63 -39.14
CA ALA A 241 9.63 11.70 -38.85
C ALA A 241 8.38 11.59 -39.75
N ASP A 242 8.56 11.35 -41.05
CA ASP A 242 7.44 11.16 -41.99
C ASP A 242 6.66 9.86 -41.69
N PHE A 243 7.34 8.79 -41.26
CA PHE A 243 6.66 7.58 -40.83
C PHE A 243 5.80 7.83 -39.59
N GLN A 244 6.33 8.52 -38.57
CA GLN A 244 5.61 8.85 -37.33
C GLN A 244 4.33 9.64 -37.60
N ILE A 245 4.33 10.55 -38.58
CA ILE A 245 3.14 11.34 -38.96
C ILE A 245 2.08 10.47 -39.66
N ARG A 246 2.50 9.40 -40.35
CA ARG A 246 1.61 8.57 -41.18
C ARG A 246 1.12 7.30 -40.50
N GLN A 247 1.64 6.95 -39.31
CA GLN A 247 1.26 5.74 -38.57
C GLN A 247 -0.26 5.61 -38.41
N ASP A 248 -0.94 6.65 -37.90
CA ASP A 248 -2.39 6.62 -37.70
C ASP A 248 -3.18 6.39 -39.00
N ALA A 249 -2.76 7.05 -40.09
CA ALA A 249 -3.39 6.91 -41.39
C ALA A 249 -3.19 5.50 -41.99
N ILE A 250 -2.00 4.91 -41.81
CA ILE A 250 -1.69 3.54 -42.25
C ILE A 250 -2.51 2.53 -41.44
N SER A 251 -2.62 2.74 -40.12
CA SER A 251 -3.42 1.89 -39.26
C SER A 251 -4.90 1.95 -39.62
N GLN A 252 -5.43 3.14 -39.92
CA GLN A 252 -6.80 3.31 -40.36
C GLN A 252 -7.04 2.62 -41.72
N ASP A 253 -6.11 2.75 -42.67
CA ASP A 253 -6.18 2.04 -43.95
C ASP A 253 -6.24 0.52 -43.78
N ILE A 254 -5.39 -0.03 -42.91
CA ILE A 254 -5.37 -1.47 -42.61
C ILE A 254 -6.71 -1.92 -42.02
N THR A 255 -7.29 -1.11 -41.13
CA THR A 255 -8.54 -1.42 -40.43
C THR A 255 -9.74 -1.36 -41.38
N ASP A 256 -9.85 -0.29 -42.18
CA ASP A 256 -10.93 -0.09 -43.16
C ASP A 256 -10.89 -1.14 -44.28
N ASN A 257 -9.69 -1.64 -44.59
CA ASN A 257 -9.46 -2.58 -45.69
C ASN A 257 -9.10 -4.00 -45.25
N ILE A 258 -9.36 -4.37 -43.99
CA ILE A 258 -9.04 -5.72 -43.45
C ILE A 258 -9.81 -6.87 -44.15
N THR A 259 -10.92 -6.54 -44.81
CA THR A 259 -11.73 -7.48 -45.61
C THR A 259 -11.21 -7.65 -47.04
N PRO A 260 -10.97 -6.58 -47.84
CA PRO A 260 -10.49 -6.74 -49.22
C PRO A 260 -8.98 -7.01 -49.35
N THR A 261 -8.18 -6.59 -48.37
CA THR A 261 -6.71 -6.57 -48.49
C THR A 261 -6.07 -7.19 -47.25
N PRO A 262 -5.05 -8.06 -47.41
CA PRO A 262 -4.31 -8.56 -46.27
C PRO A 262 -3.82 -7.40 -45.39
N PRO A 263 -3.97 -7.49 -44.05
CA PRO A 263 -3.68 -6.37 -43.16
C PRO A 263 -2.17 -6.26 -42.84
N LEU A 264 -1.40 -6.04 -43.91
CA LEU A 264 0.05 -5.86 -43.94
C LEU A 264 0.40 -4.76 -44.95
N ARG A 265 1.21 -3.79 -44.55
CA ARG A 265 1.79 -2.73 -45.39
C ARG A 265 3.29 -2.66 -45.17
N ILE A 266 4.06 -2.65 -46.26
CA ILE A 266 5.52 -2.53 -46.19
C ILE A 266 5.96 -1.27 -46.93
N CYS A 267 6.71 -0.40 -46.25
CA CYS A 267 7.29 0.80 -46.82
C CYS A 267 8.82 0.75 -46.72
N HIS A 268 9.49 0.69 -47.87
CA HIS A 268 10.94 0.72 -48.00
C HIS A 268 11.42 2.16 -48.19
N ALA A 269 12.20 2.67 -47.25
CA ALA A 269 12.80 3.99 -47.29
C ALA A 269 14.21 3.92 -47.88
N VAL A 270 14.48 4.73 -48.89
CA VAL A 270 15.79 4.82 -49.55
C VAL A 270 16.29 6.26 -49.60
N THR A 271 17.60 6.44 -49.78
CA THR A 271 18.21 7.77 -49.96
C THR A 271 17.79 8.41 -51.28
N MET A 272 17.52 9.72 -51.25
CA MET A 272 17.30 10.55 -52.44
C MET A 272 18.50 10.46 -53.38
N GLY A 273 18.25 10.17 -54.65
CA GLY A 273 19.29 10.05 -55.68
C GLY A 273 20.00 8.71 -55.69
N SER A 274 20.74 8.35 -54.62
CA SER A 274 21.55 7.12 -54.56
C SER A 274 20.77 5.83 -54.35
N ARG A 275 19.49 5.92 -53.90
CA ARG A 275 18.60 4.78 -53.60
C ARG A 275 19.22 3.70 -52.69
N GLN A 276 20.19 4.07 -51.86
CA GLN A 276 20.68 3.20 -50.80
C GLN A 276 19.61 2.99 -49.74
N PRO A 277 19.48 1.78 -49.18
CA PRO A 277 18.46 1.47 -48.19
C PRO A 277 18.72 2.24 -46.88
N LEU A 278 17.65 2.81 -46.32
CA LEU A 278 17.66 3.52 -45.03
C LEU A 278 16.94 2.72 -43.95
N ALA A 279 15.66 2.40 -44.20
CA ALA A 279 14.81 1.70 -43.25
C ALA A 279 13.71 0.91 -43.97
N LEU A 280 13.21 -0.14 -43.33
CA LEU A 280 12.02 -0.89 -43.71
C LEU A 280 10.97 -0.72 -42.62
N PHE A 281 9.84 -0.11 -42.97
CA PHE A 281 8.70 0.08 -42.09
C PHE A 281 7.64 -0.98 -42.39
N ILE A 282 7.30 -1.81 -41.41
CA ILE A 282 6.30 -2.88 -41.54
C ILE A 282 5.13 -2.53 -40.64
N SER A 283 3.96 -2.30 -41.23
CA SER A 283 2.71 -2.09 -40.48
C SER A 283 1.83 -3.32 -40.65
N ILE A 284 1.55 -4.03 -39.56
CA ILE A 284 0.91 -5.36 -39.59
C ILE A 284 -0.12 -5.50 -38.47
N HIS A 285 -1.28 -6.07 -38.77
CA HIS A 285 -2.32 -6.30 -37.77
C HIS A 285 -2.07 -7.60 -36.98
N HIS A 286 -2.27 -7.58 -35.65
CA HIS A 286 -2.03 -8.72 -34.75
C HIS A 286 -2.91 -9.95 -35.04
N SER A 287 -3.95 -9.83 -35.86
CA SER A 287 -4.69 -11.01 -36.33
C SER A 287 -3.86 -11.91 -37.25
N LEU A 288 -2.71 -11.47 -37.75
CA LEU A 288 -1.83 -12.28 -38.60
C LEU A 288 -0.68 -12.97 -37.84
N TYR A 289 -0.34 -12.50 -36.63
CA TYR A 289 0.87 -12.95 -35.96
C TYR A 289 0.82 -12.79 -34.44
N ASP A 290 1.68 -13.57 -33.78
CA ASP A 290 2.13 -13.41 -32.41
C ASP A 290 3.66 -13.21 -32.37
N GLY A 291 4.24 -12.87 -31.22
CA GLY A 291 5.68 -12.59 -31.11
C GLY A 291 6.56 -13.74 -31.66
N ALA A 292 6.23 -14.98 -31.29
CA ALA A 292 6.95 -16.17 -31.77
C ALA A 292 6.81 -16.38 -33.29
N SER A 293 5.60 -16.25 -33.84
CA SER A 293 5.36 -16.40 -35.28
C SER A 293 5.95 -15.26 -36.09
N PHE A 294 6.01 -14.04 -35.57
CA PHE A 294 6.69 -12.93 -36.25
C PHE A 294 8.19 -13.15 -36.36
N GLY A 295 8.85 -13.58 -35.27
CA GLY A 295 10.26 -13.95 -35.32
C GLY A 295 10.53 -15.08 -36.32
N MET A 296 9.66 -16.10 -36.32
CA MET A 296 9.71 -17.17 -37.31
C MET A 296 9.46 -16.69 -38.75
N LEU A 297 8.57 -15.73 -38.97
CA LEU A 297 8.31 -15.11 -40.28
C LEU A 297 9.55 -14.37 -40.79
N LEU A 298 10.19 -13.59 -39.91
CA LEU A 298 11.43 -12.89 -40.23
C LEU A 298 12.57 -13.88 -40.53
N GLN A 299 12.67 -14.98 -39.79
CA GLN A 299 13.66 -16.03 -40.06
C GLN A 299 13.45 -16.73 -41.42
N ASP A 300 12.20 -17.02 -41.78
CA ASP A 300 11.87 -17.54 -43.11
C ASP A 300 12.24 -16.55 -44.20
N PHE A 301 11.95 -15.27 -43.97
CA PHE A 301 12.33 -14.20 -44.87
C PHE A 301 13.85 -14.08 -45.04
N VAL A 302 14.64 -14.11 -43.95
CA VAL A 302 16.11 -14.10 -43.99
C VAL A 302 16.63 -15.31 -44.78
N THR A 303 16.03 -16.48 -44.60
CA THR A 303 16.39 -17.70 -45.33
C THR A 303 16.10 -17.56 -46.83
N GLN A 304 14.95 -17.00 -47.20
CA GLN A 304 14.59 -16.71 -48.59
C GLN A 304 15.48 -15.64 -49.23
N TYR A 305 15.89 -14.64 -48.44
CA TYR A 305 16.87 -13.65 -48.88
C TYR A 305 18.22 -14.32 -49.14
N GLY A 306 18.73 -15.16 -48.23
CA GLY A 306 20.04 -15.83 -48.34
C GLY A 306 20.18 -16.83 -49.48
N GLN A 307 19.09 -17.37 -50.04
CA GLN A 307 19.05 -18.38 -51.12
C GLN A 307 19.74 -19.74 -50.84
N ASP A 308 20.23 -20.00 -49.62
CA ASP A 308 21.15 -21.12 -49.37
C ASP A 308 20.58 -22.35 -48.64
N LYS A 309 19.30 -22.37 -48.23
CA LYS A 309 18.71 -23.55 -47.55
C LYS A 309 17.22 -23.73 -47.86
N PRO A 310 16.72 -24.98 -47.99
CA PRO A 310 15.28 -25.24 -48.00
C PRO A 310 14.70 -24.80 -46.66
N LEU A 311 13.53 -24.14 -46.69
CA LEU A 311 12.84 -23.74 -45.47
C LEU A 311 12.61 -24.94 -44.54
N PRO A 312 12.69 -24.76 -43.21
CA PRO A 312 12.27 -25.78 -42.28
C PRO A 312 10.84 -26.24 -42.59
N ARG A 313 10.56 -27.55 -42.51
CA ARG A 313 9.20 -28.08 -42.71
C ARG A 313 8.28 -27.51 -41.62
N ARG A 314 7.51 -26.49 -41.96
CA ARG A 314 6.43 -25.95 -41.12
C ARG A 314 5.14 -26.70 -41.40
N ASP A 315 4.37 -27.02 -40.36
CA ASP A 315 3.11 -27.76 -40.52
C ASP A 315 2.08 -26.94 -41.32
N ARG A 316 1.28 -27.61 -42.14
CA ARG A 316 0.22 -26.95 -42.91
C ARG A 316 -0.88 -26.54 -41.92
N THR A 317 -1.00 -25.24 -41.70
CA THR A 317 -2.06 -24.50 -40.97
C THR A 317 -3.41 -25.23 -40.83
N GLY A 318 -3.90 -25.93 -41.85
CA GLY A 318 -5.17 -26.68 -41.83
C GLY A 318 -5.27 -27.85 -40.83
N ALA A 319 -4.20 -28.61 -40.58
CA ALA A 319 -4.25 -29.75 -39.66
C ALA A 319 -4.33 -29.27 -38.20
N SER A 320 -3.47 -28.33 -37.82
CA SER A 320 -3.45 -27.76 -36.48
C SER A 320 -4.75 -26.99 -36.19
N HIS A 321 -5.26 -26.20 -37.14
CA HIS A 321 -6.51 -25.42 -37.01
C HIS A 321 -7.74 -26.30 -36.71
N SER A 322 -7.80 -27.50 -37.31
CA SER A 322 -8.88 -28.45 -37.05
C SER A 322 -8.95 -28.95 -35.60
N VAL A 323 -7.81 -29.06 -34.92
CA VAL A 323 -7.73 -29.51 -33.52
C VAL A 323 -8.17 -28.40 -32.56
N ILE A 324 -7.78 -27.15 -32.84
CA ILE A 324 -8.17 -25.96 -32.04
C ILE A 324 -9.69 -25.81 -32.01
N VAL A 325 -10.32 -25.97 -33.17
CA VAL A 325 -11.76 -25.81 -33.35
C VAL A 325 -12.55 -26.95 -32.71
N ASN A 326 -12.01 -28.18 -32.70
CA ASN A 326 -12.70 -29.36 -32.19
C ASN A 326 -12.84 -29.34 -30.65
N GLN A 327 -11.85 -28.81 -29.92
CA GLN A 327 -11.90 -28.71 -28.45
C GLN A 327 -12.96 -27.70 -27.95
N GLN A 328 -13.25 -26.64 -28.70
CA GLN A 328 -14.32 -25.69 -28.35
C GLN A 328 -15.71 -26.34 -28.34
N SER A 329 -15.95 -27.33 -29.20
CA SER A 329 -17.26 -27.99 -29.35
C SER A 329 -17.56 -29.06 -28.28
N LEU A 330 -16.54 -29.62 -27.61
CA LEU A 330 -16.69 -30.82 -26.79
C LEU A 330 -17.08 -30.56 -25.32
N ARG A 331 -16.96 -29.33 -24.79
CA ARG A 331 -17.23 -29.03 -23.37
C ARG A 331 -18.17 -27.84 -23.16
N ASN A 332 -19.38 -27.97 -23.68
CA ASN A 332 -20.43 -27.00 -23.47
C ASN A 332 -20.96 -27.00 -22.00
N LEU A 333 -20.88 -25.82 -21.39
CA LEU A 333 -21.94 -25.12 -20.65
C LEU A 333 -22.32 -25.48 -19.20
N GLN A 334 -21.91 -26.61 -18.61
CA GLN A 334 -22.29 -26.92 -17.20
C GLN A 334 -21.16 -26.81 -16.17
N GLU A 335 -19.91 -27.13 -16.51
CA GLU A 335 -18.79 -27.08 -15.56
C GLU A 335 -18.12 -25.71 -15.47
N ALA A 336 -18.29 -24.84 -16.48
CA ALA A 336 -17.76 -23.46 -16.47
C ALA A 336 -18.45 -22.52 -15.46
N ARG A 337 -19.37 -23.02 -14.63
CA ARG A 337 -19.90 -22.34 -13.43
C ARG A 337 -18.87 -22.32 -12.28
N LEU A 338 -17.60 -22.11 -12.59
CA LEU A 338 -16.63 -21.69 -11.59
C LEU A 338 -17.01 -20.27 -11.17
N ASN A 339 -17.04 -20.02 -9.87
CA ASN A 339 -17.51 -18.78 -9.23
C ASN A 339 -16.86 -17.53 -9.84
N PHE A 340 -17.50 -16.90 -10.81
CA PHE A 340 -17.16 -15.56 -11.30
C PHE A 340 -18.16 -14.55 -10.70
N PRO A 341 -17.81 -13.86 -9.59
CA PRO A 341 -18.62 -12.75 -9.08
C PRO A 341 -18.61 -11.58 -10.07
N THR A 342 -19.68 -10.78 -10.05
CA THR A 342 -19.84 -9.57 -10.85
C THR A 342 -18.68 -8.56 -10.66
N PRO A 343 -18.23 -7.89 -11.74
CA PRO A 343 -17.17 -6.88 -11.67
C PRO A 343 -17.62 -5.67 -10.83
N ARG A 344 -16.70 -5.11 -10.03
CA ARG A 344 -16.97 -3.96 -9.13
C ARG A 344 -16.44 -2.61 -9.64
N TYR A 345 -15.68 -2.60 -10.73
CA TYR A 345 -15.13 -1.38 -11.30
C TYR A 345 -15.05 -1.55 -12.82
N CYS A 346 -15.71 -0.65 -13.56
CA CYS A 346 -15.48 -0.42 -14.98
C CYS A 346 -15.69 1.08 -15.23
N HIS A 347 -14.61 1.86 -15.34
CA HIS A 347 -14.69 3.20 -15.93
C HIS A 347 -14.59 3.08 -17.45
N PRO A 348 -15.38 3.82 -18.24
CA PRO A 348 -15.22 3.86 -19.69
C PRO A 348 -13.88 4.52 -20.06
N PRO A 349 -13.14 4.01 -21.06
CA PRO A 349 -11.87 4.60 -21.45
C PRO A 349 -12.09 5.99 -22.08
N SER A 350 -11.59 7.04 -21.44
CA SER A 350 -11.52 8.39 -22.03
C SER A 350 -10.18 8.56 -22.76
N ARG A 351 -10.21 8.70 -24.08
CA ARG A 351 -9.02 8.92 -24.92
C ARG A 351 -8.75 10.41 -25.13
N SER A 352 -7.79 10.95 -24.37
CA SER A 352 -6.98 12.08 -24.83
C SER A 352 -5.68 12.17 -24.04
N SER A 353 -4.56 12.26 -24.78
CA SER A 353 -3.16 12.48 -24.35
C SER A 353 -2.25 11.25 -24.29
N LYS A 354 -0.99 11.50 -24.62
CA LYS A 354 0.09 10.55 -24.94
C LYS A 354 0.30 9.53 -23.82
N ASP A 355 0.20 8.24 -24.13
CA ASP A 355 0.62 7.14 -23.25
C ASP A 355 2.09 7.32 -22.88
N ALA A 356 2.41 7.16 -21.60
CA ALA A 356 3.79 7.17 -21.12
C ALA A 356 4.27 5.72 -20.89
N ARG A 357 5.51 5.44 -21.30
CA ARG A 357 6.16 4.14 -21.17
C ARG A 357 7.43 4.26 -20.34
N LEU A 358 7.68 3.26 -19.50
CA LEU A 358 8.90 3.15 -18.70
C LEU A 358 9.52 1.76 -18.93
N ALA A 359 10.82 1.71 -19.24
CA ALA A 359 11.57 0.47 -19.42
C ALA A 359 12.70 0.37 -18.38
N TYR A 360 12.86 -0.81 -17.78
CA TYR A 360 13.90 -1.13 -16.80
C TYR A 360 14.64 -2.41 -17.19
N ASN A 361 15.97 -2.41 -17.14
CA ASN A 361 16.82 -3.59 -17.39
C ASN A 361 17.49 -4.04 -16.08
N GLN A 362 17.45 -5.34 -15.75
CA GLN A 362 18.04 -5.89 -14.51
C GLN A 362 18.73 -7.24 -14.75
N HIS A 363 19.91 -7.46 -14.16
CA HIS A 363 20.70 -8.70 -14.35
C HIS A 363 20.53 -9.68 -13.17
N TYR A 364 20.29 -10.96 -13.45
CA TYR A 364 20.06 -12.03 -12.46
C TYR A 364 20.81 -13.34 -12.82
N PRO A 365 21.40 -14.08 -11.86
CA PRO A 365 22.12 -15.33 -12.13
C PRO A 365 21.26 -16.47 -12.73
N ARG A 366 21.89 -17.34 -13.54
CA ARG A 366 21.27 -18.47 -14.30
C ARG A 366 20.32 -19.39 -13.53
N SER A 367 20.51 -19.56 -12.22
CA SER A 367 19.66 -20.42 -11.37
C SER A 367 18.27 -19.83 -11.07
N CYS A 368 18.02 -18.54 -11.37
CA CYS A 368 16.77 -17.86 -11.02
C CYS A 368 15.69 -17.88 -12.13
N ARG A 369 15.98 -18.48 -13.29
CA ARG A 369 15.12 -18.39 -14.51
C ARG A 369 13.69 -18.89 -14.32
N GLN A 370 13.48 -19.89 -13.46
CA GLN A 370 12.15 -20.43 -13.19
C GLN A 370 11.47 -19.82 -11.99
N PHE A 371 12.21 -19.26 -11.03
CA PHE A 371 11.53 -18.51 -9.97
C PHE A 371 10.89 -17.26 -10.57
N LEU A 372 11.54 -16.60 -11.53
CA LEU A 372 11.06 -15.37 -12.18
C LEU A 372 9.72 -15.54 -12.92
N LEU A 373 9.55 -16.51 -13.83
CA LEU A 373 8.27 -16.69 -14.57
C LEU A 373 7.06 -16.97 -13.64
N TRP A 374 7.27 -17.69 -12.53
CA TRP A 374 6.23 -18.03 -11.54
C TRP A 374 5.98 -16.89 -10.55
N TYR A 375 6.99 -16.04 -10.35
CA TYR A 375 7.02 -14.86 -9.49
C TYR A 375 6.33 -13.63 -10.12
N TRP A 376 6.44 -13.41 -11.43
CA TRP A 376 5.77 -12.27 -12.10
C TRP A 376 4.26 -12.49 -12.23
N LEU A 377 3.84 -13.75 -12.37
CA LEU A 377 2.48 -14.24 -12.23
C LEU A 377 1.88 -13.95 -10.82
N MET A 378 2.71 -13.72 -9.81
CA MET A 378 2.29 -13.51 -8.42
C MET A 378 2.01 -12.03 -8.07
N GLN A 379 2.79 -11.09 -8.60
CA GLN A 379 2.60 -9.66 -8.29
C GLN A 379 1.40 -9.02 -8.97
N TRP A 380 1.04 -9.55 -10.11
CA TRP A 380 0.04 -8.94 -10.96
C TRP A 380 -1.39 -9.28 -10.51
N ALA A 381 -1.55 -10.33 -9.71
CA ALA A 381 -2.80 -10.66 -9.05
C ALA A 381 -2.97 -10.02 -7.66
N HIS A 382 -1.94 -9.32 -7.17
CA HIS A 382 -1.86 -8.82 -5.80
C HIS A 382 -2.26 -7.33 -5.70
N LEU A 383 -1.88 -6.47 -6.66
CA LEU A 383 -1.98 -5.01 -6.48
C LEU A 383 -3.24 -4.33 -7.03
N MET A 384 -4.20 -5.08 -7.58
CA MET A 384 -5.48 -4.53 -8.01
C MET A 384 -6.63 -5.41 -7.53
N LEU A 385 -7.60 -4.83 -6.83
CA LEU A 385 -8.97 -5.35 -6.73
C LEU A 385 -9.69 -5.26 -8.09
N LEU A 386 -8.99 -5.55 -9.19
CA LEU A 386 -9.48 -5.57 -10.56
C LEU A 386 -9.17 -6.94 -11.15
N THR A 387 -10.11 -7.47 -11.92
CA THR A 387 -9.91 -8.64 -12.77
C THR A 387 -8.70 -8.41 -13.67
N ALA A 388 -7.71 -9.31 -13.61
CA ALA A 388 -6.44 -9.15 -14.29
C ALA A 388 -6.01 -10.51 -14.92
N TRP A 389 -5.66 -10.50 -16.22
CA TRP A 389 -5.35 -11.60 -17.14
C TRP A 389 -3.89 -11.76 -17.62
N TYR A 390 -3.38 -13.00 -17.69
CA TYR A 390 -2.01 -13.33 -18.13
C TYR A 390 -1.98 -13.85 -19.57
N PHE A 391 -0.93 -13.52 -20.32
CA PHE A 391 -0.60 -14.20 -21.58
C PHE A 391 0.16 -15.51 -21.31
N LEU A 392 -0.31 -16.58 -21.93
CA LEU A 392 0.47 -17.79 -22.17
C LEU A 392 0.60 -17.98 -23.68
N GLU A 393 1.80 -18.34 -24.14
CA GLU A 393 2.01 -18.81 -25.51
C GLU A 393 1.12 -20.06 -25.72
N GLY A 394 -0.04 -19.87 -26.34
CA GLY A 394 -1.06 -20.92 -26.53
C GLY A 394 -0.71 -21.89 -27.67
N ARG A 395 0.58 -22.22 -27.85
CA ARG A 395 0.97 -23.25 -28.81
C ARG A 395 0.53 -24.61 -28.27
N PHE A 396 -0.16 -25.38 -29.10
CA PHE A 396 -0.76 -26.66 -28.70
C PHE A 396 0.32 -27.71 -28.42
N PRO A 397 0.07 -28.67 -27.52
CA PRO A 397 0.92 -29.85 -27.36
C PRO A 397 0.62 -30.87 -28.46
N LEU A 398 0.88 -30.48 -29.71
CA LEU A 398 0.80 -31.32 -30.91
C LEU A 398 2.19 -31.32 -31.56
N ALA A 399 2.61 -32.47 -32.10
CA ALA A 399 3.84 -32.54 -32.86
C ALA A 399 3.80 -31.53 -34.03
N GLY A 400 4.74 -30.58 -34.05
CA GLY A 400 4.82 -29.52 -35.08
C GLY A 400 4.16 -28.19 -34.72
N ALA A 401 3.46 -28.06 -33.59
CA ALA A 401 2.81 -26.80 -33.17
C ALA A 401 3.80 -25.63 -32.94
N ASP A 402 5.02 -25.94 -32.53
CA ASP A 402 6.12 -24.98 -32.35
C ASP A 402 6.49 -24.28 -33.67
N SER A 403 6.13 -24.86 -34.82
CA SER A 403 6.46 -24.37 -36.16
C SER A 403 5.31 -23.65 -36.89
N VAL A 404 4.16 -23.46 -36.22
CA VAL A 404 2.96 -22.90 -36.85
C VAL A 404 3.04 -21.36 -36.93
N LEU A 405 2.76 -20.83 -38.13
CA LEU A 405 2.70 -19.40 -38.45
C LEU A 405 1.28 -18.86 -38.32
N LEU A 406 0.74 -18.86 -37.10
CA LEU A 406 -0.56 -18.29 -36.75
C LEU A 406 -0.43 -17.58 -35.40
N PRO A 407 -1.29 -16.59 -35.09
CA PRO A 407 -1.38 -16.03 -33.75
C PRO A 407 -1.98 -17.07 -32.81
N CYS A 408 -1.11 -17.79 -32.11
CA CYS A 408 -1.47 -18.83 -31.15
C CYS A 408 -1.57 -18.29 -29.72
N ILE A 409 -1.58 -16.96 -29.54
CA ILE A 409 -1.75 -16.35 -28.22
C ILE A 409 -3.17 -16.61 -27.69
N ALA A 410 -3.25 -16.92 -26.41
CA ALA A 410 -4.49 -16.96 -25.64
C ALA A 410 -4.45 -15.93 -24.51
N THR A 411 -5.57 -15.23 -24.29
CA THR A 411 -5.75 -14.33 -23.15
C THR A 411 -6.69 -14.99 -22.16
N ILE A 412 -6.18 -15.35 -20.98
CA ILE A 412 -6.90 -16.19 -20.00
C ILE A 412 -7.29 -15.37 -18.76
N PRO A 413 -8.54 -15.50 -18.24
CA PRO A 413 -8.96 -14.83 -17.02
C PRO A 413 -8.19 -15.32 -15.83
N GLY A 414 -7.47 -14.41 -15.17
CA GLY A 414 -6.94 -14.62 -13.84
C GLY A 414 -7.79 -13.88 -12.80
N ARG A 415 -8.11 -14.55 -11.70
CA ARG A 415 -8.45 -13.86 -10.46
C ARG A 415 -7.76 -14.58 -9.32
N LEU A 416 -6.89 -13.88 -8.61
CA LEU A 416 -6.32 -14.41 -7.37
C LEU A 416 -7.27 -14.08 -6.23
N ASN A 417 -7.65 -15.10 -5.47
CA ASN A 417 -8.25 -14.90 -4.15
C ASN A 417 -7.15 -15.05 -3.10
N THR A 418 -6.88 -13.99 -2.34
CA THR A 418 -5.89 -13.98 -1.26
C THR A 418 -6.48 -14.31 0.12
N GLU A 419 -7.80 -14.51 0.24
CA GLU A 419 -8.50 -14.71 1.53
C GLU A 419 -7.96 -15.86 2.40
N HIS A 420 -7.25 -16.83 1.80
CA HIS A 420 -6.70 -18.00 2.49
C HIS A 420 -5.19 -18.15 2.33
N LEU A 421 -4.51 -17.12 1.84
CA LEU A 421 -3.07 -17.14 1.57
C LEU A 421 -2.38 -16.26 2.62
N SER A 422 -1.27 -16.74 3.18
CA SER A 422 -0.58 -16.09 4.30
C SER A 422 0.84 -15.65 3.94
N THR A 423 1.48 -16.39 3.05
CA THR A 423 2.84 -16.11 2.58
C THR A 423 2.87 -15.87 1.09
N VAL A 424 3.96 -15.24 0.64
CA VAL A 424 4.28 -15.15 -0.78
C VAL A 424 4.34 -16.51 -1.45
N GLU A 425 4.84 -17.52 -0.73
CA GLU A 425 4.92 -18.90 -1.23
C GLU A 425 3.53 -19.51 -1.45
N ASP A 426 2.56 -19.23 -0.56
CA ASP A 426 1.16 -19.69 -0.72
C ASP A 426 0.54 -19.11 -2.00
N VAL A 427 0.83 -17.84 -2.29
CA VAL A 427 0.36 -17.20 -3.52
C VAL A 427 1.02 -17.80 -4.75
N ILE A 428 2.33 -18.04 -4.71
CA ILE A 428 3.04 -18.69 -5.82
C ILE A 428 2.42 -20.06 -6.09
N ARG A 429 2.16 -20.86 -5.06
CA ARG A 429 1.52 -22.18 -5.19
C ARG A 429 0.10 -22.06 -5.75
N GLN A 430 -0.69 -21.10 -5.28
CA GLN A 430 -2.07 -20.91 -5.73
C GLN A 430 -2.14 -20.42 -7.18
N VAL A 431 -1.30 -19.44 -7.56
CA VAL A 431 -1.23 -18.95 -8.93
C VAL A 431 -0.71 -20.03 -9.86
N HIS A 432 0.31 -20.80 -9.46
CA HIS A 432 0.81 -21.92 -10.24
C HIS A 432 -0.28 -22.95 -10.51
N LYS A 433 -1.03 -23.34 -9.46
CA LYS A 433 -2.16 -24.25 -9.57
C LYS A 433 -3.25 -23.71 -10.49
N ALA A 434 -3.69 -22.45 -10.29
CA ALA A 434 -4.71 -21.81 -11.11
C ALA A 434 -4.27 -21.69 -12.59
N THR A 435 -3.00 -21.40 -12.83
CA THR A 435 -2.41 -21.32 -14.17
C THR A 435 -2.43 -22.70 -14.83
N ALA A 436 -2.00 -23.74 -14.12
CA ALA A 436 -2.00 -25.12 -14.62
C ALA A 436 -3.41 -25.63 -14.95
N GLU A 437 -4.41 -25.31 -14.12
CA GLU A 437 -5.82 -25.62 -14.36
C GLU A 437 -6.38 -24.85 -15.57
N SER A 438 -5.94 -23.59 -15.77
CA SER A 438 -6.42 -22.74 -16.86
C SER A 438 -5.91 -23.14 -18.25
N LEU A 439 -4.75 -23.81 -18.34
CA LEU A 439 -4.15 -24.28 -19.60
C LEU A 439 -5.08 -25.22 -20.38
N GLU A 440 -5.94 -25.98 -19.70
CA GLU A 440 -6.92 -26.86 -20.34
C GLU A 440 -8.01 -26.07 -21.09
N TYR A 441 -8.26 -24.81 -20.69
CA TYR A 441 -9.35 -23.95 -21.18
C TYR A 441 -8.85 -22.71 -21.94
N GLN A 442 -7.55 -22.60 -22.19
CA GLN A 442 -6.91 -21.38 -22.70
C GLN A 442 -7.48 -20.86 -24.03
N HIS A 443 -8.09 -21.73 -24.85
CA HIS A 443 -8.68 -21.36 -26.14
C HIS A 443 -10.17 -20.96 -26.08
N THR A 444 -10.70 -20.74 -24.87
CA THR A 444 -12.06 -20.22 -24.69
C THR A 444 -12.10 -18.74 -25.07
N SER A 445 -12.97 -18.37 -26.02
CA SER A 445 -13.05 -16.96 -26.46
C SER A 445 -13.52 -16.04 -25.33
N LEU A 446 -12.92 -14.85 -25.24
CA LEU A 446 -13.31 -13.82 -24.28
C LEU A 446 -14.78 -13.42 -24.41
N ARG A 447 -15.30 -13.37 -25.64
CA ARG A 447 -16.70 -13.05 -25.94
C ARG A 447 -17.67 -14.05 -25.31
N TYR A 448 -17.34 -15.34 -25.33
CA TYR A 448 -18.13 -16.37 -24.65
C TYR A 448 -18.09 -16.17 -23.14
N ILE A 449 -16.92 -15.88 -22.57
CA ILE A 449 -16.76 -15.62 -21.14
C ILE A 449 -17.57 -14.39 -20.71
N GLN A 450 -17.48 -13.27 -21.44
CA GLN A 450 -18.28 -12.06 -21.19
C GLN A 450 -19.79 -12.35 -21.23
N ARG A 451 -20.24 -13.13 -22.22
CA ARG A 451 -21.65 -13.54 -22.34
C ARG A 451 -22.08 -14.45 -21.18
N TRP A 452 -21.21 -15.36 -20.73
CA TRP A 452 -21.51 -16.25 -19.59
C TRP A 452 -21.61 -15.48 -18.28
N VAL A 453 -20.74 -14.48 -18.09
CA VAL A 453 -20.70 -13.62 -16.89
C VAL A 453 -21.71 -12.46 -16.97
N LYS A 454 -22.39 -12.28 -18.12
CA LYS A 454 -23.34 -11.18 -18.40
C LYS A 454 -22.73 -9.80 -18.16
N SER A 455 -21.51 -9.59 -18.63
CA SER A 455 -20.86 -8.28 -18.57
C SER A 455 -21.19 -7.47 -19.81
N ASP A 456 -21.63 -6.22 -19.61
CA ASP A 456 -21.90 -5.25 -20.68
C ASP A 456 -20.63 -4.50 -21.15
N GLY A 457 -19.45 -4.80 -20.58
CA GLY A 457 -18.19 -4.11 -20.82
C GLY A 457 -16.95 -5.04 -20.82
N PRO A 458 -15.73 -4.46 -20.92
CA PRO A 458 -14.50 -5.24 -20.72
C PRO A 458 -14.49 -5.87 -19.33
N ILE A 459 -14.06 -7.12 -19.24
CA ILE A 459 -14.03 -7.84 -17.96
C ILE A 459 -12.69 -7.66 -17.22
N PHE A 460 -11.78 -6.82 -17.73
CA PHE A 460 -10.49 -6.46 -17.12
C PHE A 460 -9.88 -5.19 -17.70
N ASP A 461 -9.02 -4.56 -16.89
CA ASP A 461 -8.40 -3.26 -17.16
C ASP A 461 -6.86 -3.30 -17.17
N CYS A 462 -6.28 -4.48 -16.92
CA CYS A 462 -4.83 -4.69 -16.88
C CYS A 462 -4.43 -5.80 -17.85
N LEU A 463 -3.30 -5.63 -18.55
CA LEU A 463 -2.64 -6.66 -19.35
C LEU A 463 -1.27 -7.06 -18.79
N PHE A 464 -0.98 -8.37 -18.70
CA PHE A 464 0.34 -8.91 -18.37
C PHE A 464 0.88 -9.81 -19.48
N SER A 465 2.09 -9.52 -19.95
CA SER A 465 2.82 -10.30 -20.94
C SER A 465 4.16 -10.78 -20.40
N PHE A 466 4.46 -12.06 -20.58
CA PHE A 466 5.79 -12.61 -20.38
C PHE A 466 6.35 -13.10 -21.72
N ILE A 467 7.53 -12.61 -22.07
CA ILE A 467 8.20 -12.87 -23.35
C ILE A 467 9.56 -13.48 -23.06
N LYS A 468 9.91 -14.57 -23.75
CA LYS A 468 11.28 -15.10 -23.74
C LYS A 468 12.04 -14.38 -24.86
N ALA A 469 13.18 -13.77 -24.55
CA ALA A 469 14.00 -13.15 -25.58
C ALA A 469 14.40 -14.24 -26.59
N THR A 470 14.10 -14.00 -27.87
CA THR A 470 14.51 -14.89 -28.95
C THR A 470 15.99 -14.70 -29.21
N GLU A 471 16.70 -15.78 -29.58
CA GLU A 471 18.09 -15.65 -30.00
C GLU A 471 18.17 -14.76 -31.23
N ASP A 472 19.00 -13.71 -31.16
CA ASP A 472 19.28 -12.84 -32.30
C ASP A 472 19.75 -13.71 -33.49
N PRO A 473 19.00 -13.75 -34.60
CA PRO A 473 19.19 -14.74 -35.68
C PRO A 473 20.53 -14.62 -36.43
N GLY A 474 21.47 -13.79 -35.98
CA GLY A 474 22.83 -13.77 -36.48
C GLY A 474 22.92 -13.33 -37.93
N HIS A 475 22.04 -12.42 -38.36
CA HIS A 475 22.04 -11.84 -39.70
C HIS A 475 22.47 -10.37 -39.68
N ASP A 476 23.10 -9.91 -40.76
CA ASP A 476 23.60 -8.52 -40.89
C ASP A 476 22.72 -7.67 -41.85
N LEU A 477 21.43 -7.99 -41.97
CA LEU A 477 20.53 -7.33 -42.92
C LEU A 477 19.92 -6.02 -42.36
N TRP A 478 19.57 -6.00 -41.07
CA TRP A 478 19.01 -4.83 -40.40
C TRP A 478 19.23 -4.89 -38.90
N GLU A 479 19.07 -3.73 -38.27
CA GLU A 479 18.98 -3.53 -36.83
C GLU A 479 17.52 -3.16 -36.50
N GLU A 480 16.84 -3.93 -35.65
CA GLU A 480 15.47 -3.62 -35.22
C GLU A 480 15.49 -2.43 -34.26
N MET A 481 14.69 -1.40 -34.55
CA MET A 481 14.54 -0.22 -33.70
C MET A 481 13.32 -0.39 -32.78
N GLU A 482 13.29 0.30 -31.63
CA GLU A 482 12.18 0.23 -30.67
C GLU A 482 10.83 0.45 -31.36
N SER A 483 9.96 -0.55 -31.33
CA SER A 483 8.59 -0.47 -31.83
C SER A 483 7.63 -0.01 -30.74
N THR A 484 6.65 0.81 -31.13
CA THR A 484 5.63 1.34 -30.22
C THR A 484 4.28 0.71 -30.57
N MET A 485 3.67 0.02 -29.61
CA MET A 485 2.33 -0.52 -29.72
C MET A 485 1.38 0.29 -28.82
N PRO A 486 0.32 0.90 -29.35
CA PRO A 486 -0.71 1.53 -28.52
C PRO A 486 -1.34 0.49 -27.57
N SER A 487 -1.40 0.77 -26.27
CA SER A 487 -2.04 -0.13 -25.30
C SER A 487 -3.52 0.23 -25.19
N ASP A 488 -4.41 -0.73 -25.44
CA ASP A 488 -5.85 -0.60 -25.19
C ASP A 488 -6.22 -0.68 -23.70
N TYR A 489 -5.25 -1.00 -22.83
CA TYR A 489 -5.46 -1.23 -21.42
C TYR A 489 -4.92 -0.06 -20.59
N PRO A 490 -5.68 0.40 -19.58
CA PRO A 490 -5.20 1.37 -18.59
C PRO A 490 -3.82 1.04 -18.03
N LEU A 491 -3.51 -0.25 -17.84
CA LEU A 491 -2.19 -0.74 -17.47
C LEU A 491 -1.79 -1.92 -18.34
N ALA A 492 -0.61 -1.87 -18.94
CA ALA A 492 0.02 -2.99 -19.64
C ALA A 492 1.44 -3.20 -19.12
N LEU A 493 1.73 -4.41 -18.65
CA LEU A 493 3.04 -4.81 -18.17
C LEU A 493 3.60 -5.91 -19.07
N GLU A 494 4.81 -5.71 -19.56
CA GLU A 494 5.56 -6.68 -20.35
C GLU A 494 6.86 -7.01 -19.63
N VAL A 495 7.16 -8.30 -19.50
CA VAL A 495 8.38 -8.82 -18.88
C VAL A 495 9.09 -9.70 -19.89
N GLU A 496 10.27 -9.29 -20.31
CA GLU A 496 11.12 -10.02 -21.25
C GLU A 496 12.29 -10.66 -20.50
N ALA A 497 12.46 -11.97 -20.63
CA ALA A 497 13.56 -12.72 -20.02
C ALA A 497 14.63 -13.07 -21.07
N ASP A 498 15.81 -12.45 -20.96
CA ASP A 498 17.00 -12.69 -21.78
C ASP A 498 17.93 -13.71 -21.12
N ALA A 499 17.87 -14.93 -21.65
CA ALA A 499 18.69 -16.06 -21.24
C ALA A 499 20.17 -15.94 -21.66
N LYS A 500 20.54 -15.10 -22.62
CA LYS A 500 21.93 -14.97 -23.07
C LYS A 500 22.71 -14.01 -22.18
N ASN A 501 22.08 -12.88 -21.87
CA ASN A 501 22.67 -11.82 -21.04
C ASN A 501 22.30 -11.93 -19.56
N ASP A 502 21.57 -12.98 -19.17
CA ASP A 502 21.12 -13.20 -17.80
C ASP A 502 20.38 -11.95 -17.27
N CYS A 503 19.49 -11.40 -18.12
CA CYS A 503 18.80 -10.13 -17.88
C CYS A 503 17.29 -10.31 -17.97
N VAL A 504 16.54 -9.62 -17.12
CA VAL A 504 15.10 -9.44 -17.26
C VAL A 504 14.84 -7.97 -17.55
N ARG A 505 14.07 -7.70 -18.59
CA ARG A 505 13.61 -6.37 -18.97
C ARG A 505 12.13 -6.26 -18.63
N THR A 506 11.74 -5.20 -17.94
CA THR A 506 10.35 -4.92 -17.61
C THR A 506 9.93 -3.61 -18.24
N THR A 507 8.87 -3.66 -19.04
CA THR A 507 8.28 -2.51 -19.72
C THR A 507 6.87 -2.31 -19.19
N CYS A 508 6.57 -1.11 -18.69
CA CYS A 508 5.26 -0.73 -18.18
C CYS A 508 4.68 0.40 -19.05
N GLY A 509 3.52 0.15 -19.64
CA GLY A 509 2.70 1.15 -20.32
C GLY A 509 1.46 1.47 -19.48
N PHE A 510 1.13 2.74 -19.37
CA PHE A 510 -0.03 3.19 -18.61
C PHE A 510 -0.75 4.32 -19.34
N ALA A 511 -2.08 4.24 -19.36
CA ALA A 511 -2.93 5.31 -19.86
C ALA A 511 -3.11 6.38 -18.77
N PRO A 512 -3.39 7.65 -19.12
CA PRO A 512 -3.70 8.70 -18.14
C PRO A 512 -4.84 8.34 -17.17
N ALA A 513 -5.78 7.48 -17.61
CA ALA A 513 -6.87 6.96 -16.78
C ALA A 513 -6.40 6.11 -15.58
N PHE A 514 -5.17 5.58 -15.63
CA PHE A 514 -4.58 4.79 -14.54
C PHE A 514 -3.90 5.65 -13.47
N GLY A 515 -3.60 6.92 -13.76
CA GLY A 515 -3.03 7.88 -12.82
C GLY A 515 -1.78 8.60 -13.35
N GLN A 516 -1.12 9.35 -12.46
CA GLN A 516 0.11 10.08 -12.77
C GLN A 516 1.30 9.13 -13.07
N PRO A 517 2.26 9.53 -13.93
CA PRO A 517 3.46 8.73 -14.26
C PRO A 517 4.32 8.27 -13.07
N GLU A 518 4.18 8.91 -11.92
CA GLU A 518 4.86 8.57 -10.68
C GLU A 518 4.33 7.27 -10.06
N TYR A 519 3.02 7.01 -10.18
CA TYR A 519 2.42 5.75 -9.71
C TYR A 519 2.96 4.54 -10.48
N ALA A 520 3.21 4.69 -11.78
CA ALA A 520 3.81 3.64 -12.60
C ALA A 520 5.28 3.39 -12.23
N ARG A 521 6.05 4.44 -11.92
CA ARG A 521 7.42 4.29 -11.41
C ARG A 521 7.46 3.60 -10.06
N ASP A 522 6.60 4.00 -9.13
CA ASP A 522 6.47 3.37 -7.82
C ASP A 522 6.00 1.92 -7.93
N PHE A 523 5.09 1.64 -8.86
CA PHE A 523 4.61 0.30 -9.16
C PHE A 523 5.78 -0.59 -9.59
N VAL A 524 6.55 -0.19 -10.61
CA VAL A 524 7.69 -0.97 -11.11
C VAL A 524 8.81 -1.07 -10.06
N ALA A 525 9.06 -0.03 -9.26
CA ALA A 525 10.04 -0.07 -8.18
C ALA A 525 9.66 -1.09 -7.08
N LYS A 526 8.38 -1.12 -6.70
CA LYS A 526 7.85 -2.14 -5.78
C LYS A 526 7.96 -3.54 -6.37
N MET A 527 7.69 -3.66 -7.67
CA MET A 527 7.84 -4.94 -8.37
C MET A 527 9.26 -5.47 -8.23
N ASN A 528 10.26 -4.63 -8.51
CA ASN A 528 11.67 -5.01 -8.53
C ASN A 528 12.23 -5.45 -7.17
N LEU A 529 11.83 -4.82 -6.05
CA LEU A 529 12.40 -5.24 -4.76
C LEU A 529 11.89 -6.61 -4.33
N ILE A 530 10.60 -6.90 -4.54
CA ILE A 530 10.06 -8.20 -4.16
C ILE A 530 10.79 -9.30 -4.95
N VAL A 531 11.28 -9.01 -6.17
CA VAL A 531 12.11 -9.93 -6.96
C VAL A 531 13.38 -10.22 -6.17
N SER A 532 14.04 -9.15 -5.70
CA SER A 532 15.30 -9.25 -4.97
C SER A 532 15.17 -9.98 -3.63
N THR A 533 14.04 -9.81 -2.93
CA THR A 533 13.80 -10.44 -1.63
C THR A 533 13.49 -11.93 -1.76
N ILE A 534 12.73 -12.33 -2.79
CA ILE A 534 12.43 -13.76 -3.05
C ILE A 534 13.66 -14.50 -3.59
N VAL A 535 14.47 -13.85 -4.43
CA VAL A 535 15.77 -14.40 -4.86
C VAL A 535 16.71 -14.61 -3.66
N SER A 536 16.52 -13.87 -2.57
CA SER A 536 17.26 -14.03 -1.32
C SER A 536 16.71 -15.15 -0.40
N ASN A 537 15.64 -15.85 -0.83
CA ASN A 537 15.02 -16.99 -0.16
C ASN A 537 14.44 -16.68 1.25
N GLU A 538 13.95 -15.46 1.45
CA GLU A 538 13.26 -15.04 2.69
C GLU A 538 11.74 -15.27 2.58
N SER A 539 11.11 -15.89 3.58
CA SER A 539 9.65 -16.11 3.60
C SER A 539 8.93 -14.82 3.96
N ILE A 540 8.34 -14.16 2.96
CA ILE A 540 7.64 -12.88 3.15
C ILE A 540 6.15 -13.13 3.40
N SER A 541 5.60 -12.49 4.43
CA SER A 541 4.16 -12.50 4.73
C SER A 541 3.38 -11.65 3.71
N LEU A 542 2.16 -12.05 3.37
CA LEU A 542 1.24 -11.21 2.58
C LEU A 542 0.75 -9.98 3.34
N ASP A 543 0.88 -9.97 4.68
CA ASP A 543 0.62 -8.80 5.52
C ASP A 543 1.63 -7.69 5.23
N SER A 544 2.87 -8.06 4.92
CA SER A 544 3.87 -7.14 4.40
C SER A 544 3.46 -6.56 3.05
N PHE A 545 2.46 -7.08 2.34
CA PHE A 545 1.98 -6.48 1.09
C PHE A 545 0.60 -5.84 1.20
N SER A 546 0.06 -5.73 2.42
CA SER A 546 -1.28 -5.18 2.71
C SER A 546 -2.43 -5.98 2.10
N LEU A 547 -2.31 -7.30 1.97
CA LEU A 547 -3.28 -8.11 1.20
C LEU A 547 -3.91 -9.32 1.92
N SER A 548 -3.69 -9.46 3.23
CA SER A 548 -4.35 -10.50 4.03
C SER A 548 -4.75 -10.03 5.43
N ARG A 549 -5.58 -8.98 5.53
CA ARG A 549 -6.67 -9.00 6.52
C ARG A 549 -7.96 -8.58 5.83
N SER A 550 -8.76 -9.59 5.50
CA SER A 550 -10.19 -9.51 5.78
C SER A 550 -10.31 -9.00 7.21
N VAL A 551 -10.58 -7.71 7.34
CA VAL A 551 -10.90 -7.08 8.62
C VAL A 551 -12.10 -7.84 9.16
N LEU A 552 -11.86 -8.57 10.25
CA LEU A 552 -12.87 -9.06 11.15
C LEU A 552 -13.88 -7.94 11.40
N THR A 553 -15.05 -8.07 10.80
CA THR A 553 -16.32 -7.53 11.28
C THR A 553 -16.23 -6.18 11.99
N THR A 554 -15.98 -5.13 11.22
CA THR A 554 -16.64 -3.84 11.45
C THR A 554 -17.41 -3.52 10.18
N THR A 555 -18.66 -3.09 10.40
CA THR A 555 -19.63 -2.68 9.39
C THR A 555 -18.95 -1.99 8.21
N LYS A 556 -19.07 -2.58 7.01
CA LYS A 556 -18.86 -1.86 5.76
C LYS A 556 -19.76 -0.62 5.78
N SER A 557 -19.21 0.52 6.16
CA SER A 557 -19.65 1.76 5.55
C SER A 557 -19.14 1.66 4.12
N THR A 558 -20.04 1.26 3.22
CA THR A 558 -19.94 1.63 1.82
C THR A 558 -19.44 3.07 1.76
N VAL A 559 -18.37 3.36 1.02
CA VAL A 559 -18.14 4.73 0.57
C VAL A 559 -19.41 5.07 -0.21
N LYS A 560 -20.37 5.70 0.47
CA LYS A 560 -21.53 6.30 -0.18
C LYS A 560 -20.90 7.36 -1.06
N ASP A 561 -21.08 7.23 -2.36
CA ASP A 561 -20.83 8.36 -3.22
C ASP A 561 -21.87 9.41 -2.84
N TRP A 562 -21.46 10.38 -2.02
CA TRP A 562 -22.37 11.41 -1.53
C TRP A 562 -22.84 12.28 -2.68
N ASP A 563 -22.13 12.29 -3.81
CA ASP A 563 -22.45 13.11 -4.98
C ASP A 563 -23.72 12.62 -5.74
N ASP A 564 -24.19 11.39 -5.52
CA ASP A 564 -25.39 10.80 -6.15
C ASP A 564 -26.76 11.22 -5.54
N HIS A 565 -26.76 11.98 -4.44
CA HIS A 565 -27.98 12.45 -3.77
C HIS A 565 -28.20 13.97 -3.94
N PRO A 566 -29.41 14.53 -3.77
CA PRO A 566 -29.57 15.98 -3.70
C PRO A 566 -29.04 16.54 -2.37
N TRP A 567 -28.46 17.74 -2.38
CA TRP A 567 -27.99 18.41 -1.15
C TRP A 567 -29.16 18.66 -0.19
N SER A 568 -29.00 18.24 1.06
CA SER A 568 -29.90 18.56 2.17
C SER A 568 -29.63 19.97 2.73
N SER A 569 -30.59 20.53 3.46
CA SER A 569 -30.44 21.83 4.12
C SER A 569 -29.27 21.85 5.10
N LEU A 570 -29.06 20.76 5.85
CA LEU A 570 -27.95 20.61 6.79
C LEU A 570 -26.60 20.54 6.06
N GLU A 571 -26.50 19.82 4.94
CA GLU A 571 -25.27 19.78 4.14
C GLU A 571 -24.93 21.16 3.55
N PHE A 572 -25.93 21.92 3.09
CA PHE A 572 -25.72 23.28 2.61
C PHE A 572 -25.20 24.20 3.71
N GLU A 573 -25.78 24.13 4.91
CA GLU A 573 -25.39 24.92 6.06
C GLU A 573 -23.96 24.60 6.53
N ILE A 574 -23.61 23.30 6.62
CA ILE A 574 -22.24 22.86 6.92
C ILE A 574 -21.26 23.34 5.83
N CYS A 575 -21.62 23.24 4.55
CA CYS A 575 -20.75 23.66 3.45
C CYS A 575 -20.55 25.18 3.38
N ASP A 576 -21.58 25.97 3.68
CA ASP A 576 -21.47 27.43 3.69
C ASP A 576 -20.57 27.91 4.84
N MET A 577 -20.77 27.34 6.05
CA MET A 577 -19.87 27.58 7.17
C MET A 577 -18.43 27.13 6.88
N LEU A 578 -18.25 25.99 6.21
CA LEU A 578 -16.93 25.51 5.79
C LEU A 578 -16.24 26.48 4.83
N LYS A 579 -16.97 27.01 3.83
CA LYS A 579 -16.43 28.01 2.89
C LYS A 579 -16.03 29.29 3.60
N CYS A 580 -16.86 29.77 4.51
CA CYS A 580 -16.58 30.95 5.31
C CYS A 580 -15.35 30.72 6.20
N PHE A 581 -15.29 29.57 6.90
CA PHE A 581 -14.20 29.23 7.81
C PHE A 581 -12.85 29.07 7.10
N CYS A 582 -12.82 28.40 5.95
CA CYS A 582 -11.61 28.16 5.17
C CYS A 582 -11.24 29.33 4.22
N GLY A 583 -12.06 30.38 4.14
CA GLY A 583 -11.86 31.49 3.20
C GLY A 583 -11.98 31.08 1.73
N LEU A 584 -12.82 30.09 1.42
CA LEU A 584 -13.01 29.49 0.09
C LEU A 584 -14.23 30.08 -0.65
N GLU A 585 -14.49 31.37 -0.46
CA GLU A 585 -15.62 32.06 -1.09
C GLU A 585 -15.54 31.95 -2.63
N GLY A 586 -16.54 31.33 -3.24
CA GLY A 586 -16.63 31.12 -4.70
C GLY A 586 -16.08 29.78 -5.22
N LEU A 587 -15.49 28.92 -4.39
CA LEU A 587 -15.05 27.59 -4.80
C LEU A 587 -16.22 26.58 -4.78
N GLN A 588 -16.31 25.73 -5.81
CA GLN A 588 -17.26 24.60 -5.81
C GLN A 588 -16.67 23.46 -4.97
N ILE A 589 -17.31 23.15 -3.84
CA ILE A 589 -16.95 22.06 -2.93
C ILE A 589 -17.91 20.90 -3.18
N SER A 590 -17.40 19.71 -3.45
CA SER A 590 -18.18 18.47 -3.59
C SER A 590 -18.51 17.89 -2.20
N ARG A 591 -19.56 17.06 -2.08
CA ARG A 591 -19.93 16.42 -0.80
C ARG A 591 -18.88 15.42 -0.32
N ASN A 592 -18.04 14.95 -1.24
CA ASN A 592 -16.91 14.06 -1.01
C ASN A 592 -15.60 14.81 -0.72
N SER A 593 -15.58 16.14 -0.83
CA SER A 593 -14.34 16.91 -0.61
C SER A 593 -13.84 16.73 0.81
N SER A 594 -12.61 16.22 0.93
CA SER A 594 -11.97 15.94 2.21
C SER A 594 -11.74 17.23 2.99
N PHE A 595 -12.15 17.27 4.25
CA PHE A 595 -11.88 18.39 5.14
C PHE A 595 -10.36 18.67 5.25
N LEU A 596 -9.53 17.63 5.24
CA LEU A 596 -8.07 17.76 5.27
C LEU A 596 -7.52 18.41 3.99
N SER A 597 -8.05 18.06 2.81
CA SER A 597 -7.62 18.69 1.55
C SER A 597 -8.06 20.16 1.46
N LEU A 598 -9.19 20.50 2.09
CA LEU A 598 -9.70 21.87 2.24
C LEU A 598 -8.98 22.66 3.35
N GLY A 599 -8.09 22.02 4.10
CA GLY A 599 -7.22 22.67 5.09
C GLY A 599 -7.72 22.68 6.54
N LEU A 600 -8.75 21.88 6.86
CA LEU A 600 -9.07 21.55 8.25
C LEU A 600 -8.11 20.49 8.77
N ASP A 601 -7.57 20.70 9.97
CA ASP A 601 -6.75 19.77 10.73
C ASP A 601 -7.34 19.53 12.12
N SER A 602 -6.68 18.69 12.94
CA SER A 602 -7.17 18.32 14.27
C SER A 602 -7.41 19.49 15.23
N VAL A 603 -6.75 20.64 15.02
CA VAL A 603 -6.90 21.84 15.87
C VAL A 603 -7.91 22.82 15.28
N THR A 604 -7.89 23.05 13.97
CA THR A 604 -8.90 23.88 13.31
C THR A 604 -10.28 23.22 13.31
N ALA A 605 -10.35 21.89 13.40
CA ALA A 605 -11.57 21.14 13.64
C ALA A 605 -12.24 21.52 14.98
N ILE A 606 -11.48 21.91 16.01
CA ILE A 606 -12.03 22.42 17.29
C ILE A 606 -12.82 23.70 17.02
N ARG A 607 -12.17 24.69 16.39
CA ARG A 607 -12.81 25.99 16.07
C ARG A 607 -13.99 25.83 15.11
N PHE A 608 -13.84 24.99 14.09
CA PHE A 608 -14.91 24.72 13.14
C PHE A 608 -16.10 24.01 13.80
N SER A 609 -15.85 22.99 14.64
CA SER A 609 -16.90 22.33 15.40
C SER A 609 -17.60 23.30 16.38
N SER A 610 -16.86 24.25 16.97
CA SER A 610 -17.45 25.31 17.80
C SER A 610 -18.40 26.19 17.00
N GLN A 611 -18.02 26.65 15.80
CA GLN A 611 -18.90 27.44 14.95
C GLN A 611 -20.15 26.66 14.53
N LEU A 612 -20.00 25.37 14.19
CA LEU A 612 -21.13 24.50 13.89
C LEU A 612 -22.08 24.38 15.09
N ARG A 613 -21.56 24.29 16.32
CA ARG A 613 -22.37 24.27 17.55
C ARG A 613 -23.07 25.59 17.84
N ASP A 614 -22.41 26.72 17.61
CA ASP A 614 -23.02 28.05 17.76
C ASP A 614 -24.19 28.23 16.78
N ALA A 615 -24.14 27.56 15.63
CA ALA A 615 -25.24 27.46 14.67
C ALA A 615 -26.30 26.39 15.02
N GLY A 616 -26.15 25.67 16.14
CA GLY A 616 -27.10 24.65 16.60
C GLY A 616 -26.84 23.23 16.07
N ILE A 617 -25.70 22.96 15.43
CA ILE A 617 -25.32 21.64 14.92
C ILE A 617 -24.44 20.91 15.95
N PRO A 618 -24.90 19.81 16.57
CA PRO A 618 -24.23 19.18 17.71
C PRO A 618 -23.07 18.26 17.27
N VAL A 619 -21.96 18.85 16.83
CA VAL A 619 -20.74 18.12 16.42
C VAL A 619 -19.54 18.43 17.32
N SER A 620 -18.72 17.43 17.58
CA SER A 620 -17.42 17.60 18.22
C SER A 620 -16.29 17.71 17.20
N SER A 621 -15.10 18.15 17.61
CA SER A 621 -13.90 18.08 16.77
C SER A 621 -13.57 16.66 16.33
N ALA A 622 -13.88 15.65 17.15
CA ALA A 622 -13.73 14.24 16.79
C ALA A 622 -14.63 13.85 15.63
N ASP A 623 -15.88 14.31 15.63
CA ASP A 623 -16.81 14.03 14.55
C ASP A 623 -16.31 14.60 13.22
N VAL A 624 -15.79 15.83 13.23
CA VAL A 624 -15.19 16.46 12.03
C VAL A 624 -14.02 15.63 11.49
N MET A 625 -13.17 15.08 12.36
CA MET A 625 -12.03 14.25 11.93
C MET A 625 -12.45 12.84 11.51
N ARG A 626 -13.48 12.27 12.14
CA ARG A 626 -13.99 10.91 11.89
C ARG A 626 -14.84 10.83 10.64
N PHE A 627 -15.56 11.89 10.31
CA PHE A 627 -16.44 11.99 9.14
C PHE A 627 -15.85 13.01 8.17
N PRO A 628 -14.90 12.61 7.30
CA PRO A 628 -13.93 13.52 6.68
C PRO A 628 -14.48 14.37 5.54
N CYS A 629 -15.81 14.47 5.36
CA CYS A 629 -16.43 15.27 4.33
C CYS A 629 -17.85 15.72 4.75
N VAL A 630 -18.41 16.69 4.02
CA VAL A 630 -19.72 17.28 4.33
C VAL A 630 -20.83 16.23 4.41
N GLY A 631 -20.90 15.31 3.43
CA GLY A 631 -21.94 14.29 3.40
C GLY A 631 -21.85 13.31 4.58
N ALA A 632 -20.63 12.86 4.91
CA ALA A 632 -20.41 11.97 6.05
C ALA A 632 -20.73 12.66 7.38
N LEU A 633 -20.32 13.91 7.57
CA LEU A 633 -20.57 14.67 8.80
C LEU A 633 -22.06 14.93 8.98
N ALA A 634 -22.75 15.36 7.94
CA ALA A 634 -24.20 15.61 7.98
C ALA A 634 -24.99 14.33 8.32
N GLN A 635 -24.63 13.19 7.72
CA GLN A 635 -25.27 11.91 8.05
C GLN A 635 -25.04 11.54 9.51
N SER A 636 -23.82 11.75 10.05
CA SER A 636 -23.54 11.42 11.45
C SER A 636 -24.42 12.20 12.43
N VAL A 637 -24.74 13.46 12.11
CA VAL A 637 -25.64 14.30 12.91
C VAL A 637 -27.06 13.75 12.87
N VAL A 638 -27.53 13.33 11.68
CA VAL A 638 -28.85 12.71 11.51
C VAL A 638 -28.94 11.39 12.27
N ASP A 639 -27.90 10.55 12.19
CA ASP A 639 -27.85 9.25 12.86
C ASP A 639 -27.81 9.40 14.40
N LYS A 640 -27.06 10.38 14.92
CA LYS A 640 -27.04 10.72 16.35
C LYS A 640 -28.40 11.22 16.83
N ALA A 641 -29.04 12.12 16.08
CA ALA A 641 -30.38 12.61 16.40
C ALA A 641 -31.44 11.48 16.39
N ALA A 642 -31.29 10.47 15.52
CA ALA A 642 -32.17 9.31 15.50
C ALA A 642 -31.92 8.35 16.69
N ALA A 643 -30.67 8.24 17.16
CA ALA A 643 -30.29 7.41 18.30
C ALA A 643 -30.69 8.03 19.66
N ASP A 644 -30.62 9.36 19.80
CA ASP A 644 -31.00 10.09 21.03
C ASP A 644 -32.51 9.98 21.34
N VAL A 645 -33.35 9.74 20.32
CA VAL A 645 -34.80 9.55 20.49
C VAL A 645 -35.15 8.16 21.07
N GLN A 646 -34.20 7.20 21.10
CA GLN A 646 -34.46 5.81 21.49
C GLN A 646 -33.85 5.37 22.82
N SER A 647 -33.06 6.20 23.51
CA SER A 647 -32.40 5.81 24.77
C SER A 647 -32.61 6.83 25.89
N PRO A 648 -33.28 6.50 27.01
CA PRO A 648 -33.20 7.33 28.20
C PRO A 648 -31.77 7.30 28.76
N PRO A 649 -31.28 8.38 29.40
CA PRO A 649 -29.96 8.38 30.01
C PRO A 649 -29.92 7.30 31.10
N GLN A 650 -29.13 6.25 30.88
CA GLN A 650 -28.87 5.26 31.92
C GLN A 650 -27.99 5.90 32.99
N SER A 651 -28.63 6.47 34.01
CA SER A 651 -28.00 6.73 35.30
C SER A 651 -27.67 5.38 35.94
N ASN A 652 -26.47 4.84 35.71
CA ASN A 652 -25.93 3.77 36.55
C ASN A 652 -25.65 4.37 37.93
N CYS A 653 -26.66 4.31 38.80
CA CYS A 653 -26.77 4.95 40.10
C CYS A 653 -26.13 4.16 41.26
N ASP A 654 -25.43 3.06 41.00
CA ASP A 654 -24.85 2.23 42.07
C ASP A 654 -23.53 2.79 42.64
N ASP A 655 -22.72 3.48 41.82
CA ASP A 655 -21.43 4.04 42.24
C ASP A 655 -21.54 5.33 43.08
N ASP A 656 -22.59 6.13 42.87
CA ASP A 656 -22.77 7.43 43.56
C ASP A 656 -22.99 7.26 45.07
N SER A 657 -23.66 6.19 45.50
CA SER A 657 -23.98 5.96 46.91
C SER A 657 -22.73 5.73 47.78
N GLN A 658 -21.72 5.04 47.26
CA GLN A 658 -20.46 4.80 47.96
C GLN A 658 -19.59 6.07 47.99
N LEU A 659 -19.61 6.86 46.92
CA LEU A 659 -18.90 8.14 46.85
C LEU A 659 -19.49 9.17 47.82
N ASP A 660 -20.81 9.20 47.98
CA ASP A 660 -21.50 10.04 48.97
C ASP A 660 -21.18 9.64 50.41
N GLU A 661 -21.09 8.33 50.69
CA GLU A 661 -20.64 7.84 52.00
C GLU A 661 -19.19 8.26 52.28
N PHE A 662 -18.30 8.12 51.28
CA PHE A 662 -16.92 8.58 51.39
C PHE A 662 -16.82 10.10 51.63
N ALA A 663 -17.66 10.89 50.95
CA ALA A 663 -17.75 12.35 51.12
C ALA A 663 -17.90 12.76 52.58
N SER A 664 -18.74 12.03 53.31
CA SER A 664 -19.08 12.32 54.70
C SER A 664 -17.91 12.12 55.67
N GLN A 665 -16.88 11.37 55.25
CA GLN A 665 -15.71 11.02 56.06
C GLN A 665 -14.50 11.93 55.78
N VAL A 666 -14.57 12.77 54.74
CA VAL A 666 -13.48 13.67 54.35
C VAL A 666 -13.39 14.85 55.32
N GLU A 667 -12.17 15.17 55.77
CA GLU A 667 -11.90 16.33 56.61
C GLU A 667 -12.09 17.64 55.83
N ARG A 668 -12.79 18.60 56.43
CA ARG A 668 -13.00 19.93 55.84
C ARG A 668 -11.74 20.77 55.99
N LEU A 669 -11.40 21.54 54.95
CA LEU A 669 -10.18 22.35 54.93
C LEU A 669 -10.35 23.69 55.65
N SER A 670 -11.58 24.16 55.82
CA SER A 670 -11.93 25.38 56.56
C SER A 670 -13.28 25.20 57.28
N PRO A 671 -13.62 26.06 58.26
CA PRO A 671 -14.95 26.06 58.88
C PRO A 671 -16.11 26.32 57.90
N ASN A 672 -15.85 27.05 56.81
CA ASN A 672 -16.84 27.40 55.78
C ASN A 672 -16.82 26.43 54.59
N ASP A 673 -15.86 25.49 54.56
CA ASP A 673 -15.70 24.53 53.49
C ASP A 673 -16.86 23.52 53.46
N THR A 674 -17.41 23.33 52.28
CA THR A 674 -18.43 22.34 51.96
C THR A 674 -17.93 21.46 50.83
N ILE A 675 -18.10 20.15 50.97
CA ILE A 675 -17.72 19.19 49.94
C ILE A 675 -18.70 19.29 48.76
N GLY A 676 -18.15 19.59 47.59
CA GLY A 676 -18.85 19.62 46.31
C GLY A 676 -18.85 18.25 45.64
N PRO A 677 -18.87 18.19 44.29
CA PRO A 677 -18.84 16.93 43.56
C PRO A 677 -17.62 16.07 43.90
N ILE A 678 -17.84 14.77 44.01
CA ILE A 678 -16.80 13.76 44.16
C ILE A 678 -16.74 12.92 42.90
N PHE A 679 -15.54 12.47 42.55
CA PHE A 679 -15.33 11.61 41.38
C PHE A 679 -14.19 10.63 41.60
N LYS A 680 -14.26 9.47 40.94
CA LYS A 680 -13.11 8.56 40.84
C LYS A 680 -12.04 9.21 39.98
N CYS A 681 -10.80 9.25 40.45
CA CYS A 681 -9.69 9.78 39.68
C CYS A 681 -9.55 9.05 38.36
N SER A 682 -9.15 9.77 37.32
CA SER A 682 -8.80 9.10 36.06
C SER A 682 -7.64 8.12 36.30
N PRO A 683 -7.52 7.07 35.46
CA PRO A 683 -6.38 6.16 35.54
C PRO A 683 -5.02 6.87 35.45
N LEU A 684 -4.96 7.98 34.68
CA LEU A 684 -3.79 8.84 34.60
C LEU A 684 -3.52 9.56 35.94
N GLN A 685 -4.53 10.21 36.53
CA GLN A 685 -4.38 10.89 37.83
C GLN A 685 -3.88 9.92 38.91
N THR A 686 -4.47 8.73 38.96
CA THR A 686 -4.07 7.64 39.88
C THR A 686 -2.60 7.25 39.68
N ALA A 687 -2.15 7.09 38.43
CA ALA A 687 -0.77 6.75 38.11
C ALA A 687 0.21 7.86 38.52
N MET A 688 -0.08 9.12 38.17
CA MET A 688 0.78 10.26 38.51
C MET A 688 0.92 10.42 40.03
N ILE A 689 -0.18 10.39 40.79
CA ILE A 689 -0.15 10.51 42.25
C ILE A 689 0.68 9.36 42.87
N SER A 690 0.45 8.12 42.43
CA SER A 690 1.16 6.96 42.95
C SER A 690 2.67 7.01 42.67
N GLN A 691 3.07 7.45 41.47
CA GLN A 691 4.47 7.62 41.10
C GLN A 691 5.14 8.79 41.84
N THR A 692 4.42 9.89 42.07
CA THR A 692 4.92 11.01 42.89
C THR A 692 5.23 10.53 44.30
N ILE A 693 4.34 9.75 44.93
CA ILE A 693 4.59 9.17 46.26
C ILE A 693 5.79 8.21 46.21
N ALA A 694 5.86 7.32 45.21
CA ALA A 694 6.95 6.35 45.07
C ALA A 694 8.33 7.03 44.84
N SER A 695 8.34 8.18 44.19
CA SER A 695 9.55 9.01 43.98
C SER A 695 9.85 9.98 45.13
N ASN A 696 9.08 9.94 46.22
CA ASN A 696 9.18 10.88 47.34
C ASN A 696 9.00 12.35 46.92
N GLY A 697 8.06 12.61 46.00
CA GLY A 697 7.65 13.96 45.57
C GLY A 697 8.49 14.57 44.45
N VAL A 698 9.26 13.77 43.71
CA VAL A 698 10.22 14.27 42.71
C VAL A 698 9.60 14.47 41.33
N VAL A 699 8.75 13.55 40.86
CA VAL A 699 8.11 13.62 39.53
C VAL A 699 6.74 14.31 39.57
N TYR A 700 6.28 14.81 38.42
CA TYR A 700 4.97 15.48 38.18
C TYR A 700 4.69 16.74 38.99
N VAL A 701 5.66 17.28 39.72
CA VAL A 701 5.53 18.56 40.43
C VAL A 701 6.37 19.59 39.69
N HIS A 702 5.72 20.65 39.19
CA HIS A 702 6.40 21.64 38.37
C HIS A 702 6.15 23.06 38.89
N PRO A 703 7.21 23.91 38.92
CA PRO A 703 7.07 25.33 39.18
C PRO A 703 6.73 26.07 37.87
N HIS A 704 5.66 26.85 37.87
CA HIS A 704 5.30 27.77 36.79
C HIS A 704 5.69 29.18 37.19
N ILE A 705 6.76 29.70 36.59
CA ILE A 705 7.42 30.94 37.03
C ILE A 705 7.08 32.09 36.08
N MET A 706 6.56 33.17 36.64
CA MET A 706 6.20 34.39 35.93
C MET A 706 6.85 35.59 36.61
N ARG A 707 7.51 36.45 35.84
CA ARG A 707 8.06 37.71 36.31
C ARG A 707 6.97 38.76 36.34
N LEU A 708 6.66 39.29 37.52
CA LEU A 708 5.67 40.35 37.67
C LEU A 708 6.24 41.67 37.15
N ALA A 709 5.42 42.45 36.45
CA ALA A 709 5.78 43.83 36.10
C ALA A 709 5.91 44.69 37.36
N GLU A 710 6.73 45.75 37.31
CA GLU A 710 6.93 46.66 38.46
C GLU A 710 5.62 47.33 38.90
N SER A 711 4.68 47.53 37.98
CA SER A 711 3.34 48.10 38.22
C SER A 711 2.33 47.10 38.81
N THR A 712 2.67 45.81 38.92
CA THR A 712 1.73 44.77 39.32
C THR A 712 1.57 44.71 40.84
N SER A 713 0.32 44.83 41.33
CA SER A 713 0.00 44.71 42.76
C SER A 713 -0.11 43.25 43.16
N VAL A 714 0.66 42.85 44.18
CA VAL A 714 0.66 41.49 44.71
C VAL A 714 -0.68 41.15 45.36
N GLU A 715 -1.33 42.10 46.01
CA GLU A 715 -2.63 41.94 46.66
C GLU A 715 -3.72 41.64 45.62
N ARG A 716 -3.71 42.35 44.48
CA ARG A 716 -4.61 42.07 43.36
C ARG A 716 -4.34 40.71 42.73
N VAL A 717 -3.07 40.29 42.63
CA VAL A 717 -2.71 38.94 42.16
C VAL A 717 -3.25 37.87 43.13
N LYS A 718 -3.14 38.09 44.44
CA LYS A 718 -3.68 37.18 45.46
C LYS A 718 -5.19 37.03 45.37
N GLU A 719 -5.92 38.13 45.15
CA GLU A 719 -7.37 38.08 44.95
C GLU A 719 -7.76 37.44 43.60
N ALA A 720 -7.05 37.76 42.52
CA ALA A 720 -7.27 37.14 41.22
C ALA A 720 -7.07 35.62 41.27
N TYR A 721 -6.06 35.15 42.00
CA TYR A 721 -5.82 33.72 42.23
C TYR A 721 -6.98 33.06 42.98
N ARG A 722 -7.52 33.74 44.01
CA ARG A 722 -8.68 33.26 44.77
C ARG A 722 -9.89 33.08 43.85
N LEU A 723 -10.23 34.09 43.05
CA LEU A 723 -11.34 34.05 42.09
C LEU A 723 -11.14 32.95 41.03
N THR A 724 -9.92 32.79 40.53
CA THR A 724 -9.58 31.77 39.53
C THR A 724 -9.73 30.35 40.09
N THR A 725 -9.30 30.14 41.35
CA THR A 725 -9.43 28.86 42.04
C THR A 725 -10.88 28.54 42.36
N GLU A 726 -11.68 29.54 42.74
CA GLU A 726 -13.12 29.38 43.01
C GLU A 726 -13.88 28.94 41.74
N ALA A 727 -13.56 29.56 40.59
CA ALA A 727 -14.19 29.25 39.30
C ALA A 727 -13.79 27.88 38.72
N ASN A 728 -12.61 27.35 39.06
CA ASN A 728 -12.09 26.10 38.49
C ASN A 728 -12.04 24.98 39.55
N ASP A 729 -12.97 24.02 39.47
CA ASP A 729 -13.14 22.95 40.46
C ASP A 729 -11.89 22.09 40.69
N ILE A 730 -11.14 21.79 39.62
CA ILE A 730 -9.92 20.99 39.72
C ILE A 730 -8.85 21.65 40.60
N LEU A 731 -8.71 22.99 40.58
CA LEU A 731 -7.69 23.71 41.36
C LEU A 731 -7.94 23.66 42.87
N ARG A 732 -9.19 23.37 43.26
CA ARG A 732 -9.64 23.18 44.64
C ARG A 732 -9.97 21.71 44.96
N THR A 733 -9.45 20.78 44.16
CA THR A 733 -9.64 19.34 44.37
C THR A 733 -8.50 18.73 45.18
N SER A 734 -8.84 17.98 46.23
CA SER A 734 -7.92 17.10 46.95
C SER A 734 -8.08 15.65 46.50
N PHE A 735 -7.08 14.80 46.74
CA PHE A 735 -7.09 13.40 46.34
C PHE A 735 -6.90 12.49 47.56
N HIS A 736 -7.79 11.52 47.70
CA HIS A 736 -7.82 10.61 48.85
C HIS A 736 -7.75 9.17 48.39
N SER A 737 -6.95 8.35 49.08
CA SER A 737 -6.88 6.92 48.82
C SER A 737 -8.12 6.24 49.41
N ALA A 738 -8.83 5.44 48.61
CA ALA A 738 -9.97 4.64 49.04
C ALA A 738 -9.69 3.13 48.89
N PRO A 739 -9.07 2.47 49.90
CA PRO A 739 -8.75 1.04 49.85
C PRO A 739 -9.99 0.14 49.69
N GLN A 740 -11.15 0.62 50.14
CA GLN A 740 -12.42 -0.10 50.13
C GLN A 740 -13.07 -0.15 48.73
N MET A 741 -12.62 0.71 47.79
CA MET A 741 -13.09 0.77 46.40
C MET A 741 -11.94 0.41 45.45
N ASP A 742 -11.45 -0.83 45.52
CA ASP A 742 -10.36 -1.36 44.68
C ASP A 742 -9.04 -0.55 44.72
N SER A 743 -8.76 0.11 45.85
CA SER A 743 -7.55 0.95 46.02
C SER A 743 -7.42 2.08 44.99
N THR A 744 -8.56 2.67 44.60
CA THR A 744 -8.61 3.81 43.71
C THR A 744 -8.39 5.14 44.47
N TRP A 745 -7.92 6.15 43.75
CA TRP A 745 -7.87 7.52 44.25
C TRP A 745 -9.20 8.23 43.96
N ILE A 746 -9.71 8.97 44.94
CA ILE A 746 -10.95 9.72 44.85
C ILE A 746 -10.63 11.22 44.89
N GLY A 747 -11.13 11.95 43.88
CA GLY A 747 -11.05 13.41 43.82
C GLY A 747 -12.21 14.04 44.55
N VAL A 748 -11.91 14.97 45.46
CA VAL A 748 -12.89 15.67 46.30
C VAL A 748 -12.78 17.16 46.08
N VAL A 749 -13.85 17.77 45.59
CA VAL A 749 -13.92 19.20 45.28
C VAL A 749 -14.33 19.99 46.53
N HIS A 750 -13.52 20.95 46.97
CA HIS A 750 -13.77 21.79 48.15
C HIS A 750 -14.35 23.14 47.76
N SER A 751 -15.33 23.69 48.49
CA SER A 751 -15.91 25.02 48.18
C SER A 751 -15.07 26.17 48.71
N ASP A 752 -14.34 25.97 49.81
CA ASP A 752 -13.49 26.99 50.42
C ASP A 752 -12.11 26.41 50.77
N VAL A 753 -11.11 26.76 49.97
CA VAL A 753 -9.72 26.34 50.17
C VAL A 753 -8.89 27.56 50.54
N PRO A 754 -8.42 27.67 51.80
CA PRO A 754 -7.53 28.75 52.21
C PRO A 754 -6.23 28.71 51.38
N PRO A 755 -5.88 29.78 50.63
CA PRO A 755 -4.71 29.75 49.79
C PRO A 755 -3.44 29.78 50.65
N ALA A 756 -2.62 28.73 50.55
CA ALA A 756 -1.38 28.57 51.32
C ALA A 756 -0.22 29.42 50.77
N TRP A 757 -0.43 30.72 50.60
CA TRP A 757 0.58 31.64 50.08
C TRP A 757 1.88 31.59 50.89
N GLN A 758 3.01 31.51 50.20
CA GLN A 758 4.32 31.72 50.79
C GLN A 758 5.05 32.85 50.10
N GLU A 759 5.82 33.60 50.87
CA GLU A 759 6.69 34.65 50.35
C GLU A 759 8.12 34.34 50.80
N ILE A 760 9.02 34.19 49.83
CA ILE A 760 10.42 33.83 50.07
C ILE A 760 11.33 34.87 49.42
N ALA A 761 12.49 35.11 50.04
CA ALA A 761 13.55 35.94 49.48
C ALA A 761 14.71 35.04 49.06
N VAL A 762 15.19 35.19 47.82
CA VAL A 762 16.30 34.40 47.28
C VAL A 762 17.47 35.30 46.89
N PRO A 763 18.73 34.93 47.23
CA PRO A 763 19.92 35.65 46.77
C PRO A 763 20.10 35.60 45.24
N THR A 764 20.82 36.57 44.67
CA THR A 764 21.19 36.57 43.24
C THR A 764 21.88 35.26 42.82
N GLY A 765 21.45 34.68 41.69
CA GLY A 765 22.04 33.45 41.15
C GLY A 765 21.58 32.16 41.85
N SER A 766 20.59 32.24 42.74
CA SER A 766 19.93 31.05 43.30
C SER A 766 19.04 30.38 42.25
N ASP A 767 18.92 29.05 42.34
CA ASP A 767 17.92 28.31 41.57
C ASP A 767 16.51 28.58 42.14
N ILE A 768 15.79 29.50 41.48
CA ILE A 768 14.43 29.90 41.85
C ILE A 768 13.47 28.72 41.79
N ALA A 769 13.60 27.86 40.78
CA ALA A 769 12.73 26.70 40.60
C ALA A 769 12.90 25.74 41.78
N GLN A 770 14.15 25.42 42.15
CA GLN A 770 14.43 24.56 43.30
C GLN A 770 14.02 25.20 44.64
N ALA A 771 14.16 26.52 44.80
CA ALA A 771 13.72 27.22 46.00
C ALA A 771 12.20 27.14 46.18
N ALA A 772 11.43 27.42 45.12
CA ALA A 772 9.98 27.33 45.13
C ALA A 772 9.48 25.89 45.29
N MET A 773 10.15 24.90 44.68
CA MET A 773 9.79 23.49 44.83
C MET A 773 9.85 22.99 46.27
N ARG A 774 10.71 23.56 47.14
CA ARG A 774 10.76 23.21 48.58
C ARG A 774 9.52 23.67 49.36
N CYS A 775 8.72 24.57 48.80
CA CYS A 775 7.51 25.09 49.43
C CYS A 775 6.36 24.07 49.45
N ILE A 776 6.46 22.97 48.69
CA ILE A 776 5.47 21.89 48.64
C ILE A 776 6.18 20.54 48.81
N GLN A 777 5.59 19.63 49.60
CA GLN A 777 6.13 18.28 49.80
C GLN A 777 5.01 17.26 49.55
N LEU A 778 5.14 16.46 48.49
CA LEU A 778 4.13 15.49 48.06
C LEU A 778 4.64 14.03 48.15
N GLY A 779 5.48 13.73 49.14
CA GLY A 779 6.06 12.40 49.33
C GLY A 779 5.16 11.38 50.03
N THR A 780 4.00 11.78 50.54
CA THR A 780 3.06 10.90 51.27
C THR A 780 1.64 11.04 50.76
N GLY A 781 0.82 9.99 50.89
CA GLY A 781 -0.58 10.04 50.48
C GLY A 781 -1.40 11.10 51.19
N SER A 782 -1.11 11.37 52.48
CA SER A 782 -1.76 12.44 53.25
C SER A 782 -1.51 13.85 52.70
N ALA A 783 -0.40 14.06 51.97
CA ALA A 783 -0.09 15.36 51.38
C ALA A 783 -1.04 15.73 50.23
N PHE A 784 -1.73 14.73 49.65
CA PHE A 784 -2.73 14.93 48.61
C PHE A 784 -4.15 15.18 49.16
N CYS A 785 -4.38 14.98 50.47
CA CYS A 785 -5.65 15.30 51.13
C CYS A 785 -5.94 16.82 51.18
N THR A 786 -5.01 17.65 50.72
CA THR A 786 -5.21 19.06 50.38
C THR A 786 -4.86 19.26 48.90
N PRO A 787 -5.47 20.24 48.20
CA PRO A 787 -5.14 20.49 46.79
C PRO A 787 -3.63 20.65 46.56
N PRO A 788 -3.01 19.86 45.67
CA PRO A 788 -1.55 19.83 45.47
C PRO A 788 -1.05 21.00 44.59
N ILE A 789 -1.37 22.22 45.05
CA ILE A 789 -1.00 23.50 44.45
C ILE A 789 -0.49 24.47 45.53
N ARG A 790 0.57 25.21 45.22
CA ARG A 790 1.21 26.15 46.12
C ARG A 790 1.61 27.43 45.38
N PRO A 791 0.92 28.56 45.62
CA PRO A 791 1.35 29.84 45.10
C PRO A 791 2.44 30.45 46.00
N VAL A 792 3.53 30.91 45.39
CA VAL A 792 4.72 31.47 46.05
C VAL A 792 5.10 32.79 45.40
N ILE A 793 5.34 33.83 46.20
CA ILE A 793 5.99 35.06 45.77
C ILE A 793 7.48 34.94 46.08
N VAL A 794 8.31 35.03 45.04
CA VAL A 794 9.76 35.02 45.17
C VAL A 794 10.28 36.43 44.96
N ASN A 795 10.90 36.99 45.99
CA ASN A 795 11.59 38.27 45.92
C ASN A 795 13.07 38.02 45.59
N GLU A 796 13.51 38.50 44.43
CA GLU A 796 14.91 38.50 44.02
C GLU A 796 15.40 39.92 43.69
N PRO A 797 16.72 40.15 43.58
CA PRO A 797 17.24 41.47 43.24
C PRO A 797 16.78 42.01 41.87
N GLY A 798 16.40 41.13 40.94
CA GLY A 798 15.86 41.47 39.62
C GLY A 798 14.34 41.76 39.59
N GLY A 799 13.66 41.71 40.73
CA GLY A 799 12.22 41.98 40.84
C GLY A 799 11.44 40.88 41.56
N ARG A 800 10.11 40.89 41.39
CA ARG A 800 9.21 39.90 42.01
C ARG A 800 8.79 38.86 40.99
N LEU A 801 8.78 37.60 41.42
CA LEU A 801 8.28 36.49 40.63
C LEU A 801 7.06 35.88 41.33
N LEU A 802 6.04 35.55 40.54
CA LEU A 802 4.97 34.65 40.95
C LEU A 802 5.38 33.24 40.51
N VAL A 803 5.40 32.30 41.45
CA VAL A 803 5.63 30.88 41.18
C VAL A 803 4.41 30.10 41.64
N ILE A 804 3.72 29.45 40.71
CA ILE A 804 2.67 28.49 41.05
C ILE A 804 3.30 27.10 40.95
N VAL A 805 3.55 26.45 42.08
CA VAL A 805 4.02 25.07 42.11
C VAL A 805 2.82 24.16 42.20
N MET A 806 2.59 23.32 41.19
CA MET A 806 1.42 22.43 41.17
C MET A 806 1.76 21.05 40.61
N HIS A 807 1.02 20.06 41.09
CA HIS A 807 1.10 18.69 40.60
C HIS A 807 0.33 18.54 39.28
N HIS A 808 0.86 17.72 38.37
CA HIS A 808 0.32 17.52 37.02
C HIS A 808 -1.07 16.82 37.01
N SER A 809 -1.55 16.36 38.16
CA SER A 809 -2.95 15.90 38.33
C SER A 809 -3.98 17.01 38.33
N LEU A 810 -3.56 18.28 38.26
CA LEU A 810 -4.46 19.45 38.25
C LEU A 810 -4.58 20.13 36.88
N TYR A 811 -3.67 19.84 35.94
CA TYR A 811 -3.61 20.54 34.66
C TYR A 811 -2.96 19.69 33.58
N ASP A 812 -3.19 20.06 32.33
CA ASP A 812 -2.40 19.60 31.17
C ASP A 812 -1.92 20.77 30.32
N GLY A 813 -1.21 20.46 29.22
CA GLY A 813 -0.67 21.48 28.32
C GLY A 813 -1.75 22.36 27.68
N VAL A 814 -2.96 21.84 27.49
CA VAL A 814 -4.09 22.57 26.90
C VAL A 814 -4.78 23.44 27.95
N SER A 815 -4.96 22.95 29.18
CA SER A 815 -5.64 23.70 30.24
C SER A 815 -4.76 24.72 30.94
N LEU A 816 -3.43 24.61 30.86
CA LEU A 816 -2.53 25.51 31.56
C LEU A 816 -2.68 26.98 31.09
N PRO A 817 -2.74 27.29 29.77
CA PRO A 817 -3.07 28.62 29.28
C PRO A 817 -4.41 29.14 29.83
N PHE A 818 -5.44 28.28 29.92
CA PHE A 818 -6.74 28.67 30.47
C PHE A 818 -6.67 29.16 31.91
N ILE A 819 -5.86 28.50 32.75
CA ILE A 819 -5.63 28.93 34.15
C ILE A 819 -5.02 30.33 34.18
N PHE A 820 -4.07 30.64 33.29
CA PHE A 820 -3.42 31.95 33.24
C PHE A 820 -4.30 33.04 32.60
N ASP A 821 -5.10 32.70 31.59
CA ASP A 821 -6.12 33.58 31.00
C ASP A 821 -7.15 34.00 32.06
N ASP A 822 -7.63 33.04 32.84
CA ASP A 822 -8.58 33.27 33.93
C ASP A 822 -7.95 34.16 35.01
N LEU A 823 -6.70 33.88 35.39
CA LEU A 823 -5.95 34.69 36.36
C LEU A 823 -5.76 36.14 35.87
N ALA A 824 -5.42 36.33 34.59
CA ALA A 824 -5.25 37.65 34.00
C ALA A 824 -6.59 38.40 33.92
N SER A 825 -7.67 37.71 33.54
CA SER A 825 -9.02 38.28 33.46
C SER A 825 -9.52 38.71 34.84
N ALA A 826 -9.35 37.86 35.86
CA ALA A 826 -9.66 38.18 37.24
C ALA A 826 -8.83 39.36 37.77
N TYR A 827 -7.53 39.44 37.44
CA TYR A 827 -6.69 40.56 37.83
C TYR A 827 -7.18 41.89 37.26
N ARG A 828 -7.69 41.90 36.01
CA ARG A 828 -8.26 43.09 35.37
C ARG A 828 -9.67 43.43 35.85
N GLY A 829 -10.34 42.54 36.57
CA GLY A 829 -11.74 42.69 36.95
C GLY A 829 -12.72 42.46 35.79
N VAL A 830 -12.31 41.67 34.79
CA VAL A 830 -13.19 41.22 33.70
C VAL A 830 -13.88 39.92 34.15
N SER A 831 -15.10 39.68 33.67
CA SER A 831 -15.82 38.42 33.95
C SER A 831 -14.99 37.23 33.46
N LEU A 832 -14.88 36.21 34.31
CA LEU A 832 -14.22 34.96 33.95
C LEU A 832 -14.99 34.23 32.84
N PRO A 833 -14.29 33.58 31.90
CA PRO A 833 -14.93 32.67 30.94
C PRO A 833 -15.68 31.54 31.66
N ASP A 834 -16.84 31.16 31.15
CA ASP A 834 -17.56 29.99 31.65
C ASP A 834 -16.85 28.71 31.20
N ARG A 835 -16.50 27.85 32.16
CA ARG A 835 -15.75 26.61 31.92
C ARG A 835 -16.48 25.42 32.55
N PRO A 836 -16.65 24.29 31.83
CA PRO A 836 -17.28 23.11 32.40
C PRO A 836 -16.43 22.50 33.54
N PRO A 837 -17.07 22.04 34.64
CA PRO A 837 -16.36 21.39 35.75
C PRO A 837 -15.65 20.10 35.33
N PHE A 838 -14.40 19.91 35.79
CA PHE A 838 -13.64 18.69 35.55
C PHE A 838 -14.33 17.45 36.10
N ALA A 839 -14.98 17.57 37.27
CA ALA A 839 -15.68 16.46 37.92
C ALA A 839 -16.78 15.84 37.04
N ASN A 840 -17.36 16.61 36.11
CA ASN A 840 -18.34 16.10 35.16
C ASN A 840 -17.68 15.43 33.96
N ALA A 841 -16.58 16.01 33.45
CA ALA A 841 -15.87 15.51 32.28
C ALA A 841 -15.15 14.17 32.52
N VAL A 842 -14.74 13.90 33.76
CA VAL A 842 -14.02 12.66 34.12
C VAL A 842 -14.94 11.45 34.31
N ARG A 843 -16.22 11.64 34.63
CA ARG A 843 -17.19 10.54 34.91
C ARG A 843 -17.35 9.55 33.75
N PRO A 844 -17.51 9.98 32.49
CA PRO A 844 -17.68 9.06 31.36
C PRO A 844 -16.44 8.21 31.06
N LEU A 845 -15.26 8.61 31.53
CA LEU A 845 -13.99 7.90 31.24
C LEU A 845 -13.97 6.46 31.75
N SER A 846 -14.69 6.18 32.83
CA SER A 846 -14.79 4.83 33.38
C SER A 846 -15.72 3.92 32.57
N GLN A 847 -16.62 4.47 31.74
CA GLN A 847 -17.75 3.71 31.16
C GLN A 847 -17.36 2.83 29.95
N HIS A 848 -16.18 3.00 29.35
CA HIS A 848 -15.74 2.22 28.18
C HIS A 848 -14.29 1.72 28.28
N GLN A 849 -13.72 1.74 29.49
CA GLN A 849 -12.31 1.47 29.73
C GLN A 849 -11.90 0.04 29.33
N SER A 850 -12.77 -0.95 29.51
CA SER A 850 -12.52 -2.34 29.13
C SER A 850 -12.38 -2.52 27.62
N GLU A 851 -13.28 -1.94 26.83
CA GLU A 851 -13.25 -1.99 25.36
C GLU A 851 -12.01 -1.28 24.82
N ALA A 852 -11.68 -0.11 25.38
CA ALA A 852 -10.48 0.62 25.04
C ALA A 852 -9.22 -0.20 25.35
N CYS A 853 -9.12 -0.80 26.54
CA CYS A 853 -8.01 -1.70 26.88
C CYS A 853 -7.89 -2.87 25.89
N GLN A 854 -9.00 -3.51 25.53
CA GLN A 854 -8.98 -4.63 24.57
C GLN A 854 -8.50 -4.19 23.18
N PHE A 855 -8.95 -3.02 22.71
CA PHE A 855 -8.50 -2.44 21.45
C PHE A 855 -6.97 -2.29 21.43
N TRP A 856 -6.39 -1.64 22.44
CA TRP A 856 -4.95 -1.43 22.51
C TRP A 856 -4.17 -2.72 22.74
N THR A 857 -4.65 -3.65 23.56
CA THR A 857 -3.97 -4.94 23.78
C THR A 857 -3.83 -5.72 22.48
N LYS A 858 -4.87 -5.79 21.64
CA LYS A 858 -4.84 -6.52 20.35
C LYS A 858 -3.79 -5.98 19.37
N LEU A 859 -3.47 -4.68 19.43
CA LEU A 859 -2.47 -4.07 18.54
C LEU A 859 -1.05 -4.58 18.81
N PHE A 860 -0.81 -5.14 19.99
CA PHE A 860 0.47 -5.68 20.41
C PHE A 860 0.58 -7.19 20.20
N ASP A 861 -0.40 -7.84 19.57
CA ASP A 861 -0.30 -9.24 19.17
C ASP A 861 0.91 -9.42 18.23
N GLY A 862 1.79 -10.36 18.58
CA GLY A 862 3.04 -10.62 17.85
C GLY A 862 4.12 -9.54 17.99
N TYR A 863 3.93 -8.53 18.85
CA TYR A 863 4.99 -7.54 19.12
C TYR A 863 6.06 -8.10 20.04
N HIS A 864 7.31 -7.81 19.75
CA HIS A 864 8.44 -8.11 20.62
C HIS A 864 9.02 -6.83 21.20
N VAL A 865 8.95 -6.67 22.52
CA VAL A 865 9.48 -5.49 23.21
C VAL A 865 10.99 -5.39 23.03
N ILE A 866 11.45 -4.23 22.57
CA ILE A 866 12.87 -3.94 22.35
C ILE A 866 13.27 -2.82 23.31
N PRO A 867 14.10 -3.11 24.33
CA PRO A 867 14.58 -2.06 25.22
C PRO A 867 15.57 -1.15 24.51
N LEU A 868 15.61 0.13 24.89
CA LEU A 868 16.70 1.01 24.49
C LEU A 868 18.02 0.48 25.06
N SER A 869 19.03 0.31 24.19
CA SER A 869 20.34 -0.21 24.58
C SER A 869 21.08 0.81 25.47
N GLN A 870 21.62 0.34 26.61
CA GLN A 870 22.52 1.15 27.42
C GLN A 870 23.84 1.40 26.67
N SER A 871 24.33 2.64 26.70
CA SER A 871 25.63 2.96 26.11
C SER A 871 26.74 2.30 26.93
N LEU A 872 27.45 1.33 26.35
CA LEU A 872 28.55 0.59 26.99
C LEU A 872 29.78 1.46 27.33
N HIS A 873 29.83 2.72 26.89
CA HIS A 873 31.03 3.56 26.91
C HIS A 873 31.00 4.76 27.87
N HIS A 874 29.94 4.94 28.67
CA HIS A 874 29.87 6.07 29.60
C HIS A 874 29.63 5.59 31.04
N GLN A 875 30.46 6.08 31.98
CA GLN A 875 30.13 6.01 33.39
C GLN A 875 28.78 6.72 33.60
N PRO A 876 27.85 6.15 34.39
CA PRO A 876 26.54 6.74 34.62
C PRO A 876 26.74 8.10 35.29
N THR A 877 26.74 9.16 34.49
CA THR A 877 26.71 10.52 34.99
C THR A 877 25.26 10.80 35.33
N ALA A 878 24.97 11.06 36.60
CA ALA A 878 23.64 11.50 37.02
C ALA A 878 23.37 12.87 36.36
N GLY A 879 22.47 12.90 35.38
CA GLY A 879 22.15 14.10 34.64
C GLY A 879 21.31 13.82 33.40
N MET A 880 20.32 14.67 33.18
CA MET A 880 19.48 14.66 32.00
C MET A 880 20.06 15.63 30.96
N PHE A 881 20.14 15.19 29.71
CA PHE A 881 20.58 16.01 28.59
C PHE A 881 19.37 16.52 27.82
N TYR A 882 19.39 17.79 27.46
CA TYR A 882 18.35 18.47 26.71
C TYR A 882 18.94 19.08 25.43
N SER A 883 18.22 18.97 24.32
CA SER A 883 18.59 19.60 23.06
C SER A 883 17.33 19.97 22.28
N GLU A 884 17.39 21.10 21.59
CA GLU A 884 16.33 21.58 20.71
C GLU A 884 16.91 21.98 19.35
N SER A 885 16.08 21.87 18.31
CA SER A 885 16.41 22.35 16.96
C SER A 885 15.13 22.72 16.22
N ASP A 886 15.20 23.81 15.47
CA ASP A 886 14.16 24.17 14.51
C ASP A 886 14.37 23.40 13.21
N ILE A 887 13.26 23.02 12.57
CA ILE A 887 13.29 22.41 11.24
C ILE A 887 13.38 23.53 10.20
N GLU A 888 14.41 23.48 9.34
CA GLU A 888 14.65 24.43 8.24
C GLU A 888 13.70 24.20 7.05
N LEU A 889 12.40 24.06 7.30
CA LEU A 889 11.37 23.92 6.28
C LEU A 889 10.25 24.94 6.53
N SER A 890 9.76 25.54 5.45
CA SER A 890 8.65 26.49 5.47
C SER A 890 7.35 25.82 5.93
N MET A 891 6.70 26.37 6.96
CA MET A 891 5.40 25.89 7.45
C MET A 891 4.31 25.86 6.36
N PRO A 892 4.18 26.89 5.49
CA PRO A 892 3.32 26.83 4.31
C PRO A 892 3.56 25.59 3.44
N ASP A 893 4.81 25.26 3.15
CA ASP A 893 5.18 24.13 2.28
C ASP A 893 4.83 22.80 2.95
N ILE A 894 5.11 22.67 4.26
CA ILE A 894 4.72 21.49 5.06
C ILE A 894 3.21 21.32 5.03
N SER A 895 2.45 22.41 5.24
CA SER A 895 1.00 22.40 5.25
C SER A 895 0.43 22.01 3.89
N GLU A 896 0.93 22.58 2.80
CA GLU A 896 0.50 22.28 1.44
C GLU A 896 0.72 20.80 1.10
N ARG A 897 1.91 20.24 1.41
CA ARG A 897 2.18 18.81 1.19
C ARG A 897 1.31 17.90 2.05
N CYS A 898 1.03 18.29 3.30
CA CYS A 898 0.11 17.54 4.16
C CYS A 898 -1.32 17.53 3.59
N LYS A 899 -1.79 18.65 3.03
CA LYS A 899 -3.09 18.75 2.35
C LYS A 899 -3.16 17.86 1.10
N GLU A 900 -2.14 17.89 0.25
CA GLU A 900 -2.04 17.03 -0.95
C GLU A 900 -2.01 15.51 -0.63
N MET A 901 -1.56 15.17 0.57
CA MET A 901 -1.50 13.78 1.05
C MET A 901 -2.73 13.38 1.88
N GLU A 902 -3.60 14.33 2.24
CA GLU A 902 -4.73 14.16 3.16
C GLU A 902 -4.30 13.65 4.55
N VAL A 903 -3.25 14.25 5.11
CA VAL A 903 -2.68 13.85 6.41
C VAL A 903 -2.38 15.06 7.28
N THR A 904 -2.19 14.84 8.57
CA THR A 904 -1.76 15.89 9.52
C THR A 904 -0.24 15.93 9.69
N VAL A 905 0.29 17.10 10.09
CA VAL A 905 1.71 17.26 10.47
C VAL A 905 2.09 16.31 11.61
N GLN A 906 1.16 16.05 12.54
CA GLN A 906 1.33 15.08 13.61
C GLN A 906 1.61 13.67 13.06
N SER A 907 0.85 13.19 12.08
CA SER A 907 1.07 11.88 11.46
C SER A 907 2.43 11.78 10.77
N VAL A 908 2.88 12.87 10.13
CA VAL A 908 4.23 12.94 9.54
C VAL A 908 5.31 12.86 10.63
N ALA A 909 5.15 13.60 11.73
CA ALA A 909 6.08 13.60 12.84
C ALA A 909 6.16 12.24 13.56
N ILE A 910 5.03 11.55 13.73
CA ILE A 910 4.97 10.17 14.26
C ILE A 910 5.77 9.22 13.36
N LEU A 911 5.60 9.30 12.03
CA LEU A 911 6.36 8.46 11.11
C LEU A 911 7.87 8.77 11.17
N ALA A 912 8.23 10.05 11.19
CA ALA A 912 9.62 10.48 11.29
C ALA A 912 10.27 9.91 12.57
N TYR A 913 9.59 10.03 13.71
CA TYR A 913 10.07 9.48 14.97
C TYR A 913 10.18 7.96 14.95
N ALA A 914 9.18 7.25 14.41
CA ALA A 914 9.23 5.80 14.26
C ALA A 914 10.44 5.35 13.43
N LYS A 915 10.78 6.08 12.36
CA LYS A 915 11.97 5.80 11.54
C LYS A 915 13.29 6.06 12.28
N VAL A 916 13.36 7.12 13.07
CA VAL A 916 14.52 7.40 13.94
C VAL A 916 14.71 6.26 14.95
N LEU A 917 13.63 5.85 15.61
CA LEU A 917 13.66 4.71 16.54
C LEU A 917 14.08 3.43 15.83
N ALA A 918 13.51 3.12 14.67
CA ALA A 918 13.85 1.92 13.93
C ALA A 918 15.33 1.86 13.51
N LYS A 919 15.89 3.01 13.11
CA LYS A 919 17.32 3.13 12.81
C LYS A 919 18.18 2.96 14.06
N SER A 920 17.72 3.45 15.22
CA SER A 920 18.46 3.35 16.49
C SER A 920 18.41 1.96 17.12
N THR A 921 17.29 1.24 16.97
CA THR A 921 17.08 -0.10 17.53
C THR A 921 17.45 -1.22 16.56
N GLY A 922 17.63 -0.90 15.26
CA GLY A 922 17.85 -1.88 14.20
C GLY A 922 16.63 -2.74 13.88
N ARG A 923 15.42 -2.28 14.24
CA ARG A 923 14.16 -3.03 14.11
C ARG A 923 13.11 -2.19 13.43
N ARG A 924 12.37 -2.75 12.47
CA ARG A 924 11.34 -2.04 11.70
C ARG A 924 9.99 -1.97 12.41
N ASP A 925 9.77 -2.80 13.42
CA ASP A 925 8.59 -2.77 14.28
C ASP A 925 8.94 -2.12 15.61
N VAL A 926 8.46 -0.90 15.84
CA VAL A 926 8.82 -0.08 16.99
C VAL A 926 7.59 0.33 17.78
N ALA A 927 7.75 0.47 19.09
CA ALA A 927 6.72 1.02 19.96
C ALA A 927 7.27 2.11 20.86
N PHE A 928 6.46 3.13 21.10
CA PHE A 928 6.76 4.27 21.96
C PHE A 928 5.49 4.78 22.63
N GLY A 929 5.63 5.43 23.78
CA GLY A 929 4.51 6.13 24.40
C GLY A 929 4.12 7.32 23.52
N GLN A 930 2.84 7.48 23.22
CA GLN A 930 2.28 8.65 22.56
C GLN A 930 1.36 9.36 23.54
N VAL A 931 1.60 10.65 23.76
CA VAL A 931 0.68 11.50 24.52
C VAL A 931 -0.46 11.96 23.60
N LEU A 932 -1.69 11.66 24.01
CA LEU A 932 -2.93 12.09 23.38
C LEU A 932 -3.60 13.14 24.25
N ALA A 933 -4.25 14.14 23.64
CA ALA A 933 -4.93 15.21 24.38
C ALA A 933 -6.14 14.72 25.19
N GLY A 934 -6.80 13.62 24.78
CA GLY A 934 -7.90 13.02 25.55
C GLY A 934 -9.14 13.90 25.69
N ARG A 935 -9.35 14.85 24.78
CA ARG A 935 -10.49 15.79 24.82
C ARG A 935 -11.52 15.52 23.75
N SER A 936 -11.15 14.73 22.74
CA SER A 936 -11.95 14.55 21.55
C SER A 936 -13.13 13.61 21.76
N SER A 937 -12.94 12.54 22.53
CA SER A 937 -13.95 11.51 22.76
C SER A 937 -14.98 11.87 23.86
N LEU A 938 -14.72 12.90 24.65
CA LEU A 938 -15.51 13.31 25.83
C LEU A 938 -16.64 14.31 25.53
N GLY A 939 -16.94 14.56 24.25
CA GLY A 939 -17.97 15.49 23.82
C GLY A 939 -17.49 16.93 23.69
N SER A 940 -18.37 17.83 23.24
CA SER A 940 -18.04 19.20 22.86
C SER A 940 -17.53 20.09 23.99
N GLU A 941 -17.97 19.83 25.22
CA GLU A 941 -17.62 20.66 26.38
C GLU A 941 -16.20 20.39 26.90
N ALA A 942 -15.63 19.20 26.61
CA ALA A 942 -14.32 18.78 27.12
C ALA A 942 -13.15 19.62 26.58
N GLU A 943 -13.34 20.34 25.48
CA GLU A 943 -12.34 21.24 24.88
C GLU A 943 -12.00 22.43 25.78
N ARG A 944 -12.94 22.85 26.65
CA ARG A 944 -12.79 24.04 27.54
C ARG A 944 -12.52 23.69 29.00
N VAL A 945 -12.56 22.39 29.35
CA VAL A 945 -12.37 21.90 30.72
C VAL A 945 -10.96 22.19 31.21
N VAL A 946 -10.83 22.72 32.42
CA VAL A 946 -9.53 22.85 33.10
C VAL A 946 -9.26 21.56 33.86
N GLY A 947 -8.12 20.92 33.60
CA GLY A 947 -7.72 19.67 34.26
C GLY A 947 -7.04 18.69 33.29
N PRO A 948 -6.44 17.61 33.82
CA PRO A 948 -5.65 16.67 33.03
C PRO A 948 -6.54 15.66 32.31
N LEU A 949 -6.91 15.96 31.07
CA LEU A 949 -7.66 15.03 30.22
C LEU A 949 -6.76 14.21 29.31
N PHE A 950 -5.48 14.58 29.17
CA PHE A 950 -4.53 13.81 28.37
C PHE A 950 -4.40 12.35 28.82
N ASN A 951 -3.89 11.51 27.93
CA ASN A 951 -3.54 10.15 28.26
C ASN A 951 -2.30 9.70 27.48
N THR A 952 -1.55 8.76 28.04
CA THR A 952 -0.42 8.14 27.37
C THR A 952 -0.80 6.74 26.93
N VAL A 953 -0.73 6.48 25.63
CA VAL A 953 -0.96 5.16 25.03
C VAL A 953 0.34 4.61 24.44
N ALA A 954 0.46 3.29 24.34
CA ALA A 954 1.59 2.71 23.61
C ALA A 954 1.26 2.66 22.11
N LYS A 955 1.97 3.45 21.32
CA LYS A 955 1.85 3.48 19.87
C LYS A 955 2.85 2.50 19.27
N ARG A 956 2.34 1.48 18.57
CA ARG A 956 3.13 0.59 17.71
C ARG A 956 3.11 1.13 16.28
N VAL A 957 4.27 1.18 15.64
CA VAL A 957 4.43 1.51 14.22
C VAL A 957 5.30 0.45 13.58
N THR A 958 4.74 -0.24 12.58
CA THR A 958 5.46 -1.25 11.81
C THR A 958 5.86 -0.63 10.48
N LEU A 959 7.17 -0.51 10.24
CA LEU A 959 7.75 0.03 9.00
C LEU A 959 7.92 -1.07 7.93
N GLU A 960 6.98 -2.00 7.88
CA GLU A 960 6.96 -3.10 6.91
C GLU A 960 5.78 -2.91 5.96
N PRO A 961 5.92 -3.29 4.69
CA PRO A 961 7.11 -3.87 4.03
C PRO A 961 8.25 -2.87 3.84
N GLU A 962 9.39 -3.33 3.34
CA GLU A 962 10.57 -2.48 3.22
C GLU A 962 10.42 -1.24 2.32
N LEU A 963 9.46 -1.30 1.38
CA LEU A 963 9.24 -0.36 0.28
C LEU A 963 8.00 0.52 0.38
N ILE A 964 7.25 0.41 1.47
CA ILE A 964 6.06 1.24 1.59
C ILE A 964 6.48 2.72 1.49
N SER A 965 5.81 3.48 0.61
CA SER A 965 6.13 4.88 0.40
C SER A 965 5.79 5.68 1.66
N ASN A 966 6.53 6.76 1.92
CA ASN A 966 6.26 7.61 3.07
C ASN A 966 4.81 8.13 3.07
N ARG A 967 4.28 8.49 1.89
CA ARG A 967 2.89 8.91 1.72
C ARG A 967 1.92 7.85 2.27
N ASN A 968 2.06 6.59 1.84
CA ASN A 968 1.18 5.51 2.29
C ASN A 968 1.32 5.23 3.80
N MET A 969 2.56 5.25 4.32
CA MET A 969 2.80 5.05 5.75
C MET A 969 2.14 6.14 6.60
N VAL A 970 2.27 7.41 6.21
CA VAL A 970 1.65 8.52 6.94
C VAL A 970 0.12 8.42 6.83
N GLN A 971 -0.43 8.03 5.68
CA GLN A 971 -1.86 7.81 5.53
C GLN A 971 -2.39 6.67 6.43
N GLN A 972 -1.66 5.56 6.56
CA GLN A 972 -2.00 4.50 7.50
C GLN A 972 -1.97 4.99 8.96
N ILE A 973 -0.95 5.77 9.33
CA ILE A 973 -0.86 6.38 10.66
C ILE A 973 -2.02 7.35 10.90
N GLN A 974 -2.40 8.14 9.89
CA GLN A 974 -3.53 9.06 9.95
C GLN A 974 -4.85 8.33 10.18
N SER A 975 -5.15 7.32 9.35
CA SER A 975 -6.37 6.52 9.48
C SER A 975 -6.47 5.83 10.83
N PHE A 976 -5.37 5.24 11.30
CA PHE A 976 -5.32 4.64 12.63
C PHE A 976 -5.56 5.69 13.73
N THR A 977 -5.00 6.89 13.61
CA THR A 977 -5.17 7.94 14.63
C THR A 977 -6.63 8.36 14.75
N VAL A 978 -7.37 8.39 13.64
CA VAL A 978 -8.82 8.64 13.62
C VAL A 978 -9.58 7.48 14.28
N GLU A 979 -9.25 6.22 13.97
CA GLU A 979 -9.89 5.04 14.57
C GLU A 979 -9.66 4.96 16.09
N ALA A 980 -8.42 5.21 16.53
CA ALA A 980 -8.01 5.11 17.92
C ALA A 980 -8.61 6.19 18.83
N GLN A 981 -9.23 7.23 18.26
CA GLN A 981 -9.78 8.38 19.02
C GLN A 981 -10.87 7.96 20.00
N SER A 982 -11.73 7.00 19.66
CA SER A 982 -12.76 6.47 20.58
C SER A 982 -12.19 5.64 21.72
N TYR A 983 -10.90 5.29 21.66
CA TYR A 983 -10.22 4.45 22.64
C TYR A 983 -9.05 5.19 23.32
N GLU A 984 -8.98 6.52 23.19
CA GLU A 984 -7.82 7.33 23.61
C GLU A 984 -7.55 7.29 25.13
N HIS A 985 -8.55 6.92 25.94
CA HIS A 985 -8.48 6.87 27.40
C HIS A 985 -8.17 5.49 28.00
N ALA A 986 -7.67 4.54 27.20
CA ALA A 986 -7.21 3.26 27.74
C ALA A 986 -6.00 3.45 28.68
N PRO A 987 -6.06 2.97 29.93
CA PRO A 987 -4.91 3.04 30.83
C PRO A 987 -3.79 2.13 30.36
N LEU A 988 -2.61 2.72 30.13
CA LEU A 988 -1.41 1.99 29.74
C LEU A 988 -1.06 0.86 30.73
N HIS A 989 -1.26 1.06 32.04
CA HIS A 989 -0.95 0.04 33.04
C HIS A 989 -1.87 -1.19 32.94
N GLU A 990 -3.15 -1.03 32.61
CA GLU A 990 -4.08 -2.14 32.39
C GLU A 990 -3.76 -2.86 31.07
N VAL A 991 -3.41 -2.13 30.01
CA VAL A 991 -2.91 -2.74 28.75
C VAL A 991 -1.66 -3.57 29.02
N GLN A 992 -0.67 -3.03 29.74
CA GLN A 992 0.54 -3.77 30.11
C GLN A 992 0.25 -5.00 30.99
N LYS A 993 -0.70 -4.89 31.92
CA LYS A 993 -1.14 -6.01 32.76
C LYS A 993 -1.79 -7.10 31.93
N SER A 994 -2.67 -6.74 30.99
CA SER A 994 -3.30 -7.68 30.06
C SER A 994 -2.26 -8.37 29.16
N LEU A 995 -1.29 -7.63 28.63
CA LEU A 995 -0.19 -8.20 27.82
C LEU A 995 0.72 -9.14 28.62
N ARG A 996 0.94 -8.88 29.91
CA ARG A 996 1.67 -9.81 30.82
C ARG A 996 0.87 -11.08 31.06
N GLN A 997 -0.43 -10.97 31.31
CA GLN A 997 -1.32 -12.12 31.52
C GLN A 997 -1.39 -13.02 30.28
N ASN A 998 -1.33 -12.42 29.09
CA ASN A 998 -1.33 -13.13 27.81
C ASN A 998 0.07 -13.62 27.37
N GLY A 999 1.12 -13.40 28.17
CA GLY A 999 2.49 -13.86 27.88
C GLY A 999 3.22 -13.09 26.78
N VAL A 1000 2.65 -11.98 26.29
CA VAL A 1000 3.26 -11.12 25.25
C VAL A 1000 4.35 -10.22 25.84
N LEU A 1001 4.14 -9.74 27.07
CA LEU A 1001 5.06 -8.85 27.76
C LEU A 1001 5.82 -9.57 28.88
N CYS A 1002 7.15 -9.73 28.73
CA CYS A 1002 8.02 -10.28 29.77
C CYS A 1002 8.75 -9.20 30.59
N SER A 1003 8.83 -7.97 30.08
CA SER A 1003 9.49 -6.82 30.73
C SER A 1003 8.55 -6.06 31.68
N ALA A 1004 9.14 -5.24 32.55
CA ALA A 1004 8.37 -4.38 33.45
C ALA A 1004 7.58 -3.29 32.70
N THR A 1005 8.16 -2.74 31.63
CA THR A 1005 7.61 -1.66 30.80
C THR A 1005 7.45 -2.12 29.34
N LEU A 1006 6.39 -1.64 28.67
CA LEU A 1006 6.13 -1.91 27.25
C LEU A 1006 6.92 -0.98 26.32
N VAL A 1007 7.15 0.25 26.76
CA VAL A 1007 7.85 1.30 26.00
C VAL A 1007 8.85 2.01 26.89
N ASP A 1008 9.98 2.39 26.29
CA ASP A 1008 11.09 3.08 26.96
C ASP A 1008 11.20 4.57 26.58
N THR A 1009 10.41 4.99 25.59
CA THR A 1009 10.47 6.33 25.00
C THR A 1009 9.10 6.95 24.89
N LEU A 1010 9.04 8.28 24.91
CA LEU A 1010 7.81 9.07 24.80
C LEU A 1010 7.87 10.02 23.61
N PHE A 1011 6.74 10.15 22.91
CA PHE A 1011 6.51 11.10 21.84
C PHE A 1011 5.37 12.04 22.22
N VAL A 1012 5.62 13.33 22.12
CA VAL A 1012 4.65 14.41 22.37
C VAL A 1012 4.56 15.29 21.14
N PHE A 1013 3.34 15.61 20.72
CA PHE A 1013 3.10 16.57 19.65
C PHE A 1013 2.21 17.68 20.18
N GLU A 1014 2.67 18.92 20.07
CA GLU A 1014 1.95 20.11 20.51
C GLU A 1014 1.84 21.09 19.35
N LYS A 1015 0.64 21.62 19.12
CA LYS A 1015 0.42 22.71 18.17
C LYS A 1015 0.07 23.97 18.95
N ASN A 1016 0.93 24.97 18.86
CA ASN A 1016 0.82 26.22 19.59
C ASN A 1016 0.38 27.33 18.62
N VAL A 1017 -0.91 27.68 18.65
CA VAL A 1017 -1.47 28.76 17.84
C VAL A 1017 -1.29 30.04 18.62
N GLN A 1018 -0.30 30.86 18.25
CA GLN A 1018 -0.08 32.16 18.89
C GLN A 1018 -1.23 33.10 18.49
N THR A 1019 -2.22 33.29 19.35
CA THR A 1019 -3.14 34.43 19.23
C THR A 1019 -2.45 35.67 19.80
N GLU A 1020 -1.98 36.55 18.92
CA GLU A 1020 -1.28 37.82 19.26
C GLU A 1020 -2.04 38.69 20.29
N GLU A 1021 -3.37 38.58 20.38
CA GLU A 1021 -4.20 39.31 21.35
C GLU A 1021 -4.02 38.87 22.80
N HIS A 1022 -3.77 37.57 23.06
CA HIS A 1022 -3.58 37.06 24.42
C HIS A 1022 -2.22 37.53 24.99
N ASP A 1023 -1.18 37.59 24.14
CA ASP A 1023 0.17 37.98 24.56
C ASP A 1023 0.23 39.41 25.10
N LEU A 1024 -0.37 40.40 24.43
CA LEU A 1024 -0.34 41.80 24.88
C LEU A 1024 -0.88 41.98 26.30
N ALA A 1025 -1.97 41.26 26.57
CA ALA A 1025 -2.64 41.23 27.86
C ALA A 1025 -1.70 40.71 28.97
N TYR A 1026 -1.01 39.60 28.74
CA TYR A 1026 -0.08 39.03 29.71
C TYR A 1026 1.07 39.99 30.04
N HIS A 1027 1.68 40.55 28.99
CA HIS A 1027 2.90 41.34 29.11
C HIS A 1027 2.78 42.60 29.99
N GLU A 1028 1.55 43.09 30.23
CA GLU A 1028 1.28 44.19 31.17
C GLU A 1028 1.32 43.76 32.64
N ILE A 1029 0.98 42.50 32.95
CA ILE A 1029 0.87 41.98 34.32
C ILE A 1029 2.11 41.17 34.70
N TRP A 1030 2.53 40.27 33.82
CA TRP A 1030 3.69 39.41 34.01
C TRP A 1030 4.27 38.91 32.69
N LYS A 1031 5.52 38.41 32.72
CA LYS A 1031 6.15 37.75 31.57
C LYS A 1031 6.62 36.35 31.98
N PRO A 1032 6.52 35.34 31.10
CA PRO A 1032 7.14 34.04 31.35
C PRO A 1032 8.61 34.21 31.73
N TYR A 1033 9.08 33.49 32.75
CA TYR A 1033 10.47 33.52 33.17
C TYR A 1033 11.11 32.16 32.94
N VAL A 1034 12.15 32.14 32.10
CA VAL A 1034 12.95 30.93 31.87
C VAL A 1034 14.01 30.85 32.98
N ALA A 1035 13.87 29.88 33.87
CA ALA A 1035 14.89 29.64 34.89
C ALA A 1035 16.08 28.91 34.25
N ASP A 1036 17.26 29.53 34.31
CA ASP A 1036 18.49 28.90 33.80
C ASP A 1036 18.75 27.57 34.50
N GLY A 1037 18.88 26.49 33.73
CA GLY A 1037 19.31 25.18 34.23
C GLY A 1037 18.22 24.27 34.80
N TYR A 1038 16.95 24.70 34.87
CA TYR A 1038 15.86 23.80 35.27
C TYR A 1038 15.48 22.86 34.11
N ILE A 1039 15.98 21.63 34.17
CA ILE A 1039 15.60 20.54 33.26
C ILE A 1039 14.53 19.72 33.97
N ARG A 1040 13.32 19.65 33.38
CA ARG A 1040 12.25 18.79 33.89
C ARG A 1040 12.72 17.33 33.89
N GLU A 1041 12.76 16.70 35.05
CA GLU A 1041 13.06 15.27 35.13
C GLU A 1041 11.96 14.46 34.40
N SER A 1042 12.39 13.57 33.51
CA SER A 1042 11.51 12.73 32.70
C SER A 1042 11.31 11.35 33.32
N GLU A 1043 10.11 10.78 33.17
CA GLU A 1043 9.85 9.37 33.48
C GLU A 1043 10.54 8.41 32.50
N TYR A 1044 10.56 8.75 31.20
CA TYR A 1044 11.09 7.87 30.16
C TYR A 1044 12.56 8.14 29.85
N LYS A 1045 13.23 7.12 29.30
CA LYS A 1045 14.67 7.15 28.99
C LYS A 1045 15.00 8.19 27.91
N LEU A 1046 14.07 8.40 26.99
CA LEU A 1046 14.10 9.37 25.90
C LEU A 1046 12.70 9.94 25.67
N ASN A 1047 12.57 11.26 25.71
CA ASN A 1047 11.38 11.95 25.21
C ASN A 1047 11.73 12.74 23.97
N LEU A 1048 10.83 12.68 22.99
CA LEU A 1048 10.81 13.59 21.86
C LEU A 1048 9.53 14.41 21.91
N GLN A 1049 9.65 15.73 21.85
CA GLN A 1049 8.55 16.67 21.74
C GLN A 1049 8.68 17.42 20.42
N VAL A 1050 7.60 17.46 19.66
CA VAL A 1050 7.50 18.25 18.43
C VAL A 1050 6.49 19.36 18.67
N GLU A 1051 6.95 20.60 18.61
CA GLU A 1051 6.12 21.79 18.72
C GLU A 1051 5.93 22.39 17.33
N GLN A 1052 4.67 22.55 16.91
CA GLN A 1052 4.29 23.24 15.69
C GLN A 1052 3.75 24.62 16.04
N THR A 1053 4.36 25.67 15.50
CA THR A 1053 3.80 27.04 15.47
C THR A 1053 3.33 27.37 14.04
N ASP A 1054 2.73 28.55 13.86
CA ASP A 1054 2.36 29.02 12.51
C ASP A 1054 3.58 29.31 11.61
N LYS A 1055 4.77 29.47 12.20
CA LYS A 1055 5.99 29.88 11.49
C LYS A 1055 7.04 28.78 11.37
N VAL A 1056 7.18 27.94 12.41
CA VAL A 1056 8.26 26.95 12.52
C VAL A 1056 7.80 25.68 13.23
N VAL A 1057 8.42 24.54 12.90
CA VAL A 1057 8.36 23.31 13.68
C VAL A 1057 9.65 23.17 14.47
N THR A 1058 9.55 23.05 15.79
CA THR A 1058 10.69 22.86 16.70
C THR A 1058 10.65 21.45 17.27
N VAL A 1059 11.79 20.76 17.22
CA VAL A 1059 11.96 19.42 17.81
C VAL A 1059 12.83 19.53 19.05
N ARG A 1060 12.32 19.05 20.19
CA ARG A 1060 13.00 19.00 21.48
C ARG A 1060 13.19 17.55 21.88
N ALA A 1061 14.39 17.18 22.30
CA ALA A 1061 14.63 15.87 22.88
C ALA A 1061 15.30 15.97 24.24
N SER A 1062 14.90 15.08 25.14
CA SER A 1062 15.40 15.04 26.49
C SER A 1062 15.69 13.58 26.87
N CYS A 1063 16.91 13.28 27.33
CA CYS A 1063 17.33 11.90 27.58
C CYS A 1063 18.25 11.77 28.80
N TYR A 1064 18.26 10.59 29.42
CA TYR A 1064 19.22 10.27 30.47
C TYR A 1064 20.57 9.90 29.87
N LEU A 1065 21.65 10.55 30.33
CA LEU A 1065 23.03 10.33 29.83
C LEU A 1065 23.54 8.89 30.01
N ALA A 1066 22.92 8.13 30.91
CA ALA A 1066 23.20 6.70 31.10
C ALA A 1066 22.72 5.81 29.93
N TRP A 1067 21.79 6.30 29.09
CA TRP A 1067 21.14 5.51 28.05
C TRP A 1067 21.48 6.00 26.65
N VAL A 1068 21.50 7.31 26.41
CA VAL A 1068 21.83 7.91 25.11
C VAL A 1068 22.88 8.99 25.30
N SER A 1069 23.95 8.99 24.48
CA SER A 1069 24.97 10.03 24.58
C SER A 1069 24.45 11.38 24.07
N SER A 1070 24.98 12.48 24.59
CA SER A 1070 24.64 13.84 24.12
C SER A 1070 24.92 14.00 22.62
N ALA A 1071 26.00 13.39 22.11
CA ALA A 1071 26.33 13.38 20.68
C ALA A 1071 25.32 12.56 19.84
N ALA A 1072 24.86 11.41 20.33
CA ALA A 1072 23.85 10.61 19.65
C ALA A 1072 22.49 11.31 19.63
N THR A 1073 22.14 12.01 20.71
CA THR A 1073 20.89 12.79 20.81
C THR A 1073 20.92 13.97 19.86
N LYS A 1074 22.00 14.77 19.85
CA LYS A 1074 22.17 15.87 18.89
C LYS A 1074 22.13 15.36 17.44
N LYS A 1075 22.76 14.22 17.15
CA LYS A 1075 22.76 13.60 15.81
C LYS A 1075 21.39 13.00 15.41
N ALA A 1076 20.54 12.64 16.37
CA ALA A 1076 19.20 12.13 16.08
C ALA A 1076 18.21 13.26 15.83
N ILE A 1077 18.44 14.44 16.42
CA ILE A 1077 17.65 15.66 16.19
C ILE A 1077 18.04 16.32 14.86
N SER A 1078 19.34 16.38 14.53
CA SER A 1078 19.84 16.84 13.22
C SER A 1078 19.51 15.85 12.11
#